data_AF-A0AAD7FH83-F1
#
_entry.id   AF-A0AAD7FH83-F1
#
_cell.length_a   1.000
_cell.length_b   1.000
_cell.length_c   1.000
_cell.angle_alpha   90.00
_cell.angle_beta   90.00
_cell.angle_gamma   90.00
#
_symmetry.space_group_name_H-M   'P 1'
#
loop_
_entity.id
_entity.type
_entity.pdbx_description
1 polymer ?
#
loop_
_entity_poly.entity_id
_entity_poly.type
_entity_poly.pdbx_seq_one_letter_code
_entity_poly.pdbx_strand_id
1 'polypeptide(L)'
;MPRRQIGAKHANFSQLYAAARFSLSPYKLAMEVTRLLCIPDCCTSRGLKHCHTSFEAICAALDEVFEQCRENPDCAVSNRLAAAVIRIYGNMGADSVLRNRIFSETDFLTKAISLLHYPRPGETVMQVLSDVTHSHDLPILLEISRFTSTILDAVEDLTAVSLNYAEKAVCVLSHITVIAFLDAHPDNEIVNTFPRLLRCSLSALRLPSSSSPAAFLANPEAVDFLIACTRCRDICIRIFAQRTLIEIYSTQVEARTISPQENPVLVRVQARAPQLLEEYYQNSPTFSATHFDGVDKLKALTDAFKLNPDRGLLELGVELAKLLSDQAILILQYKMDLEGGKDNLIEMLQVCENAARDSSEADADLTADTLHLLRLLTHENGRDAYTFGRTCVERHLAVAFFYYVVAICGNLGFDCIRFADKGLECSGMSDFLHKGLLQYHASASLERVAAMADGVPDRVRFGEMNVLLEKAARSAKTFIDIAPLDDLHMPVMYGVAGLLTLAANGHTWRDVDFQTAKDQFSLICDIARCTSTSFEPTKQWITLAHIFVRMSAAWEVWGRTVSRQPNKQYSTEVRPIVGPEFGPVTGDSDSELDHTANLAALLEKLDILYGPVQPGVGRYGTAQLHRCAACNRPGATLRKCAGCRRVSHLHFHPTATMPSSATDPALDSPVTPDLHLASSDPLVWEKQWEQRYQFTVVTNRSRPESLCHERWLLHEAGTRFRDPENQDHMIRSIRSLKQALCYIQAQMTLKAAPFCVGNELRRRWMSASPARRGEIILAGLVSTCTSVPDLHGARCLTIKEMSVESHRHNGSMFPDLLEEMMVQNFNPTSRLADTPNYISHPVWVAIAAEQQSPKTTVPEKLALAKLLVQRNLLIGSVVHFALCSFLDLPPPEKLVQLKTGKPQKPRLEPSQGLSKLHGENSEVVKSAAKAALVIRKKAYARNKEIYASEKKDCQTCGKLNDTTTKFPRCRRCWDTMHREVFYCSTFLSECQKMDWKAGHKKECGKFLQFEELTPSAPEEPSLRIGPPLSGFKRSGALVFQVAQLNHLSPDYDYLIFHKRDRAYLSFQDPPIRAAFCACRDKAVTTGDRRAVAMLAQFLRFVCSQDSRPQKFGVGPDGMMEQLSIEFDFPEIARAADEMEQQMLSDSAHRPPLIVDAGVSVEQWKAISATWADSNQSLVGTFARKVFHAVTTGWSEPTTWVDVGVIPVTDGSSIYSIYDA
;
A
#
# COMPACT_ATOMS: atom_id res chain seq x y z
N MET A 1 -23.27 22.43 -42.93
CA MET A 1 -23.51 23.88 -42.67
C MET A 1 -22.18 24.61 -42.70
N PRO A 2 -22.09 25.82 -43.25
CA PRO A 2 -20.88 26.64 -43.18
C PRO A 2 -20.60 27.10 -41.75
N ARG A 3 -19.33 27.34 -41.42
CA ARG A 3 -18.94 28.00 -40.16
C ARG A 3 -19.40 29.46 -40.20
N ARG A 4 -20.51 29.80 -39.54
CA ARG A 4 -20.69 31.17 -39.05
C ARG A 4 -19.58 31.40 -38.03
N GLN A 5 -18.72 32.40 -38.27
CA GLN A 5 -17.85 32.91 -37.22
C GLN A 5 -18.71 33.49 -36.09
N ILE A 6 -18.21 33.45 -34.86
CA ILE A 6 -18.72 34.27 -33.75
C ILE A 6 -18.21 35.70 -34.01
N GLY A 7 -18.76 36.34 -35.03
CA GLY A 7 -18.48 37.73 -35.41
C GLY A 7 -19.45 38.67 -34.71
N ALA A 8 -18.96 39.82 -34.27
CA ALA A 8 -19.62 40.74 -33.34
C ALA A 8 -20.89 41.45 -33.89
N LYS A 9 -21.95 40.68 -34.16
CA LYS A 9 -23.30 41.16 -33.93
C LYS A 9 -23.56 41.08 -32.42
N HIS A 10 -23.19 42.14 -31.69
CA HIS A 10 -23.61 42.29 -30.30
C HIS A 10 -25.12 42.07 -30.24
N ALA A 11 -25.56 41.05 -29.51
CA ALA A 11 -26.97 40.89 -29.16
C ALA A 11 -27.28 42.05 -28.22
N ASN A 12 -27.81 43.15 -28.77
CA ASN A 12 -28.05 44.39 -28.03
C ASN A 12 -28.68 44.05 -26.67
N PHE A 13 -28.10 44.55 -25.58
CA PHE A 13 -28.53 44.26 -24.21
C PHE A 13 -30.04 44.45 -24.02
N SER A 14 -30.68 45.37 -24.75
CA SER A 14 -32.15 45.52 -24.78
C SER A 14 -32.92 44.23 -25.14
N GLN A 15 -32.36 43.36 -26.00
CA GLN A 15 -32.95 42.06 -26.37
C GLN A 15 -32.80 41.04 -25.24
N LEU A 16 -31.62 40.95 -24.62
CA LEU A 16 -31.38 40.10 -23.46
C LEU A 16 -32.25 40.54 -22.27
N TYR A 17 -32.36 41.85 -22.05
CA TYR A 17 -33.20 42.48 -21.04
C TYR A 17 -34.70 42.25 -21.32
N ALA A 18 -35.15 42.30 -22.58
CA ALA A 18 -36.51 41.95 -22.96
C ALA A 18 -36.82 40.46 -22.69
N ALA A 19 -35.92 39.54 -23.07
CA ALA A 19 -36.03 38.12 -22.72
C ALA A 19 -36.04 37.91 -21.19
N ALA A 20 -35.19 38.65 -20.47
CA ALA A 20 -35.13 38.68 -19.02
C ALA A 20 -36.33 39.37 -18.36
N ARG A 21 -37.22 40.05 -19.10
CA ARG A 21 -38.51 40.55 -18.62
C ARG A 21 -39.63 39.50 -18.73
N PHE A 22 -39.65 38.71 -19.80
CA PHE A 22 -40.75 37.76 -20.08
C PHE A 22 -40.50 36.30 -19.65
N SER A 23 -39.25 35.87 -19.42
CA SER A 23 -38.98 34.48 -19.02
C SER A 23 -39.53 34.15 -17.62
N LEU A 24 -40.16 32.97 -17.48
CA LEU A 24 -40.75 32.52 -16.22
C LEU A 24 -39.81 31.72 -15.31
N SER A 25 -38.63 31.29 -15.78
CA SER A 25 -37.66 30.59 -14.93
C SER A 25 -36.19 30.86 -15.31
N PRO A 26 -35.24 30.79 -14.35
CA PRO A 26 -33.81 30.98 -14.62
C PRO A 26 -33.27 30.02 -15.69
N TYR A 27 -33.75 28.76 -15.71
CA TYR A 27 -33.34 27.79 -16.73
C TYR A 27 -33.80 28.17 -18.14
N LYS A 28 -35.07 28.61 -18.31
CA LYS A 28 -35.56 29.12 -19.60
C LYS A 28 -34.81 30.38 -20.03
N LEU A 29 -34.47 31.26 -19.08
CA LEU A 29 -33.67 32.46 -19.38
C LEU A 29 -32.23 32.10 -19.79
N ALA A 30 -31.58 31.15 -19.10
CA ALA A 30 -30.24 30.68 -19.46
C ALA A 30 -30.20 30.08 -20.88
N MET A 31 -31.21 29.29 -21.27
CA MET A 31 -31.35 28.81 -22.66
C MET A 31 -31.51 29.95 -23.67
N GLU A 32 -32.31 30.97 -23.34
CA GLU A 32 -32.57 32.10 -24.25
C GLU A 32 -31.38 33.05 -24.37
N VAL A 33 -30.64 33.28 -23.29
CA VAL A 33 -29.34 33.98 -23.30
C VAL A 33 -28.32 33.21 -24.13
N THR A 34 -28.22 31.88 -23.93
CA THR A 34 -27.40 30.98 -24.75
C THR A 34 -27.74 31.11 -26.24
N ARG A 35 -29.04 31.12 -26.58
CA ARG A 35 -29.54 31.30 -27.96
C ARG A 35 -29.20 32.66 -28.55
N LEU A 36 -29.37 33.74 -27.81
CA LEU A 36 -29.14 35.11 -28.26
C LEU A 36 -27.64 35.41 -28.46
N LEU A 37 -26.79 34.97 -27.53
CA LEU A 37 -25.33 35.07 -27.62
C LEU A 37 -24.70 34.06 -28.59
N CYS A 38 -25.50 33.21 -29.25
CA CYS A 38 -25.05 32.11 -30.12
C CYS A 38 -24.09 31.11 -29.43
N ILE A 39 -24.16 31.00 -28.10
CA ILE A 39 -23.41 30.03 -27.31
C ILE A 39 -23.97 28.61 -27.61
N PRO A 40 -23.12 27.56 -27.67
CA PRO A 40 -23.60 26.19 -27.86
C PRO A 40 -24.45 25.70 -26.69
N ASP A 41 -25.34 24.72 -26.94
CA ASP A 41 -26.16 24.11 -25.89
C ASP A 41 -25.30 23.28 -24.90
N CYS A 42 -24.92 23.91 -23.79
CA CYS A 42 -24.17 23.32 -22.67
C CYS A 42 -24.87 22.12 -22.01
N CYS A 43 -26.17 21.89 -22.24
CA CYS A 43 -26.85 20.67 -21.82
C CYS A 43 -26.61 19.48 -22.77
N THR A 44 -25.74 19.62 -23.78
CA THR A 44 -25.33 18.53 -24.70
C THR A 44 -23.81 18.34 -24.73
N SER A 45 -23.35 17.10 -24.93
CA SER A 45 -21.92 16.80 -25.08
C SER A 45 -21.31 17.37 -26.38
N ARG A 46 -22.12 17.65 -27.41
CA ARG A 46 -21.69 18.40 -28.60
C ARG A 46 -21.48 19.89 -28.28
N GLY A 47 -22.38 20.50 -27.50
CA GLY A 47 -22.24 21.89 -27.08
C GLY A 47 -21.01 22.08 -26.20
N LEU A 48 -20.84 21.28 -25.15
CA LEU A 48 -19.68 21.33 -24.26
C LEU A 48 -18.33 21.14 -24.99
N LYS A 49 -18.27 20.28 -26.02
CA LYS A 49 -17.10 20.18 -26.93
C LYS A 49 -16.78 21.50 -27.64
N HIS A 50 -17.80 22.25 -28.07
CA HIS A 50 -17.63 23.56 -28.69
C HIS A 50 -17.31 24.63 -27.64
N CYS A 51 -17.91 24.60 -26.44
CA CYS A 51 -17.59 25.52 -25.36
C CYS A 51 -16.11 25.41 -24.92
N HIS A 52 -15.52 24.21 -24.96
CA HIS A 52 -14.08 24.02 -24.77
C HIS A 52 -13.22 24.57 -25.94
N THR A 53 -13.77 24.65 -27.15
CA THR A 53 -13.06 25.17 -28.34
C THR A 53 -13.12 26.69 -28.43
N SER A 54 -14.17 27.31 -27.88
CA SER A 54 -14.45 28.75 -27.95
C SER A 54 -14.52 29.40 -26.57
N PHE A 55 -13.79 28.86 -25.58
CA PHE A 55 -13.95 29.17 -24.16
C PHE A 55 -13.78 30.66 -23.86
N GLU A 56 -12.62 31.25 -24.21
CA GLU A 56 -12.35 32.67 -23.93
C GLU A 56 -13.42 33.60 -24.52
N ALA A 57 -13.88 33.33 -25.75
CA ALA A 57 -14.92 34.12 -26.42
C ALA A 57 -16.31 33.97 -25.78
N ILE A 58 -16.63 32.80 -25.22
CA ILE A 58 -17.89 32.55 -24.51
C ILE A 58 -17.86 33.20 -23.13
N CYS A 59 -16.74 33.07 -22.39
CA CYS A 59 -16.55 33.74 -21.11
C CYS A 59 -16.62 35.27 -21.26
N ALA A 60 -15.88 35.86 -22.20
CA ALA A 60 -15.94 37.31 -22.46
C ALA A 60 -17.35 37.82 -22.78
N ALA A 61 -18.14 37.08 -23.57
CA ALA A 61 -19.52 37.45 -23.89
C ALA A 61 -20.49 37.26 -22.71
N LEU A 62 -20.26 36.27 -21.84
CA LEU A 62 -21.01 36.09 -20.60
C LEU A 62 -20.67 37.17 -19.58
N ASP A 63 -19.41 37.58 -19.52
CA ASP A 63 -18.89 38.58 -18.60
C ASP A 63 -19.31 40.01 -19.01
N GLU A 64 -19.31 40.34 -20.31
CA GLU A 64 -19.90 41.59 -20.83
C GLU A 64 -21.36 41.75 -20.36
N VAL A 65 -22.15 40.67 -20.47
CA VAL A 65 -23.56 40.66 -20.02
C VAL A 65 -23.68 40.71 -18.50
N PHE A 66 -22.78 40.10 -17.75
CA PHE A 66 -22.76 40.18 -16.28
C PHE A 66 -22.45 41.60 -15.80
N GLU A 67 -21.45 42.26 -16.40
CA GLU A 67 -21.06 43.63 -16.05
C GLU A 67 -22.16 44.64 -16.37
N GLN A 68 -22.80 44.55 -17.54
CA GLN A 68 -23.97 45.37 -17.89
C GLN A 68 -25.17 45.15 -16.95
N CYS A 69 -25.25 43.99 -16.29
CA CYS A 69 -26.20 43.78 -15.19
C CYS A 69 -25.73 44.43 -13.88
N ARG A 70 -24.42 44.35 -13.56
CA ARG A 70 -23.80 44.88 -12.34
C ARG A 70 -23.86 46.41 -12.24
N GLU A 71 -23.91 47.11 -13.37
CA GLU A 71 -24.19 48.55 -13.43
C GLU A 71 -25.58 48.96 -12.89
N ASN A 72 -26.52 48.00 -12.79
CA ASN A 72 -27.92 48.26 -12.43
C ASN A 72 -28.42 47.28 -11.32
N PRO A 73 -27.80 47.26 -10.12
CA PRO A 73 -27.98 46.21 -9.12
C PRO A 73 -29.36 46.20 -8.43
N ASP A 74 -30.08 47.32 -8.43
CA ASP A 74 -31.46 47.38 -7.93
C ASP A 74 -32.48 46.80 -8.93
N CYS A 75 -32.05 46.55 -10.18
CA CYS A 75 -32.94 46.08 -11.22
C CYS A 75 -33.13 44.56 -11.13
N ALA A 76 -34.31 44.14 -10.66
CA ALA A 76 -34.69 42.73 -10.62
C ALA A 76 -34.59 41.98 -11.97
N VAL A 77 -34.65 42.70 -13.11
CA VAL A 77 -34.43 42.13 -14.46
C VAL A 77 -32.93 41.88 -14.71
N SER A 78 -32.05 42.81 -14.36
CA SER A 78 -30.60 42.65 -14.41
C SER A 78 -30.14 41.48 -13.54
N ASN A 79 -30.62 41.39 -12.30
CA ASN A 79 -30.18 40.33 -11.38
C ASN A 79 -30.68 38.94 -11.83
N ARG A 80 -31.83 38.87 -12.51
CA ARG A 80 -32.30 37.65 -13.21
C ARG A 80 -31.38 37.25 -14.37
N LEU A 81 -30.86 38.22 -15.12
CA LEU A 81 -29.98 38.00 -16.27
C LEU A 81 -28.56 37.59 -15.81
N ALA A 82 -28.02 38.24 -14.77
CA ALA A 82 -26.78 37.83 -14.12
C ALA A 82 -26.87 36.41 -13.53
N ALA A 83 -27.99 36.05 -12.89
CA ALA A 83 -28.24 34.68 -12.43
C ALA A 83 -28.31 33.65 -13.59
N ALA A 84 -28.80 34.05 -14.76
CA ALA A 84 -28.80 33.21 -15.95
C ALA A 84 -27.37 32.98 -16.48
N VAL A 85 -26.48 33.98 -16.41
CA VAL A 85 -25.04 33.82 -16.70
C VAL A 85 -24.39 32.83 -15.74
N ILE A 86 -24.59 32.96 -14.43
CA ILE A 86 -24.10 31.97 -13.44
C ILE A 86 -24.65 30.57 -13.74
N ARG A 87 -25.89 30.44 -14.22
CA ARG A 87 -26.44 29.14 -14.62
C ARG A 87 -25.80 28.57 -15.89
N ILE A 88 -25.38 29.39 -16.85
CA ILE A 88 -24.64 28.93 -18.03
C ILE A 88 -23.26 28.42 -17.61
N TYR A 89 -22.54 29.15 -16.74
CA TYR A 89 -21.29 28.68 -16.13
C TYR A 89 -21.48 27.36 -15.37
N GLY A 90 -22.53 27.23 -14.56
CA GLY A 90 -22.87 25.97 -13.88
C GLY A 90 -23.15 24.80 -14.83
N ASN A 91 -23.88 25.05 -15.92
CA ASN A 91 -24.13 24.05 -16.96
C ASN A 91 -22.83 23.64 -17.70
N MET A 92 -21.90 24.57 -17.93
CA MET A 92 -20.56 24.27 -18.46
C MET A 92 -19.73 23.44 -17.48
N GLY A 93 -19.86 23.70 -16.17
CA GLY A 93 -19.20 22.99 -15.08
C GLY A 93 -19.58 21.51 -14.89
N ALA A 94 -20.54 21.00 -15.69
CA ALA A 94 -20.80 19.57 -15.85
C ALA A 94 -19.57 18.81 -16.38
N ASP A 95 -18.79 19.44 -17.26
CA ASP A 95 -17.51 18.96 -17.75
C ASP A 95 -16.40 19.35 -16.75
N SER A 96 -15.62 18.38 -16.27
CA SER A 96 -14.58 18.63 -15.25
C SER A 96 -13.33 19.37 -15.77
N VAL A 97 -13.19 19.55 -17.07
CA VAL A 97 -12.16 20.44 -17.65
C VAL A 97 -12.69 21.86 -17.67
N LEU A 98 -13.90 22.07 -18.20
CA LEU A 98 -14.55 23.38 -18.24
C LEU A 98 -14.76 23.95 -16.84
N ARG A 99 -15.24 23.14 -15.88
CA ARG A 99 -15.42 23.59 -14.49
C ARG A 99 -14.14 24.14 -13.90
N ASN A 100 -13.04 23.42 -14.07
CA ASN A 100 -11.77 23.81 -13.45
C ASN A 100 -11.20 25.05 -14.14
N ARG A 101 -11.35 25.21 -15.47
CA ARG A 101 -11.05 26.48 -16.17
C ARG A 101 -11.93 27.63 -15.66
N ILE A 102 -13.24 27.41 -15.45
CA ILE A 102 -14.16 28.46 -14.94
C ILE A 102 -13.69 28.97 -13.58
N PHE A 103 -13.30 28.09 -12.67
CA PHE A 103 -12.82 28.50 -11.35
C PHE A 103 -11.41 29.13 -11.40
N SER A 104 -10.51 28.67 -12.27
CA SER A 104 -9.11 29.18 -12.31
C SER A 104 -8.86 30.34 -13.28
N GLU A 105 -9.74 30.58 -14.25
CA GLU A 105 -9.55 31.57 -15.33
C GLU A 105 -10.66 32.64 -15.37
N THR A 106 -11.72 32.51 -14.57
CA THR A 106 -12.74 33.56 -14.39
C THR A 106 -13.02 33.81 -12.91
N ASP A 107 -13.52 34.99 -12.58
CA ASP A 107 -13.99 35.41 -11.25
C ASP A 107 -15.36 34.81 -10.90
N PHE A 108 -15.65 33.60 -11.37
CA PHE A 108 -16.95 32.93 -11.25
C PHE A 108 -17.49 32.93 -9.80
N LEU A 109 -16.64 32.67 -8.81
CA LEU A 109 -17.06 32.70 -7.41
C LEU A 109 -17.43 34.11 -6.95
N THR A 110 -16.64 35.14 -7.25
CA THR A 110 -16.97 36.53 -6.91
C THR A 110 -18.30 36.97 -7.54
N LYS A 111 -18.54 36.61 -8.81
CA LYS A 111 -19.81 36.83 -9.53
C LYS A 111 -20.98 36.02 -8.97
N ALA A 112 -20.73 34.80 -8.50
CA ALA A 112 -21.74 33.96 -7.86
C ALA A 112 -22.14 34.50 -6.46
N ILE A 113 -21.14 34.76 -5.61
CA ILE A 113 -21.33 35.19 -4.21
C ILE A 113 -22.02 36.55 -4.14
N SER A 114 -21.67 37.51 -5.01
CA SER A 114 -22.33 38.83 -5.06
C SER A 114 -23.83 38.79 -5.39
N LEU A 115 -24.34 37.68 -5.93
CA LEU A 115 -25.77 37.49 -6.20
C LEU A 115 -26.53 36.76 -5.07
N LEU A 116 -25.87 36.32 -4.00
CA LEU A 116 -26.51 35.48 -2.98
C LEU A 116 -27.64 36.19 -2.21
N HIS A 117 -27.46 37.45 -1.82
CA HIS A 117 -28.44 38.19 -0.99
C HIS A 117 -29.76 38.51 -1.73
N TYR A 118 -29.86 38.27 -3.04
CA TYR A 118 -31.11 38.45 -3.79
C TYR A 118 -31.89 37.12 -3.86
N PRO A 119 -33.15 37.02 -3.38
CA PRO A 119 -33.82 35.72 -3.20
C PRO A 119 -33.87 34.79 -4.43
N ARG A 120 -34.23 35.31 -5.62
CA ARG A 120 -34.37 34.51 -6.86
C ARG A 120 -33.03 34.27 -7.59
N PRO A 121 -32.13 35.26 -7.72
CA PRO A 121 -30.75 35.03 -8.15
C PRO A 121 -30.02 34.03 -7.25
N GLY A 122 -30.08 34.23 -5.94
CA GLY A 122 -29.46 33.39 -4.91
C GLY A 122 -29.90 31.92 -4.98
N GLU A 123 -31.19 31.62 -5.19
CA GLU A 123 -31.64 30.22 -5.37
C GLU A 123 -31.01 29.58 -6.62
N THR A 124 -30.76 30.37 -7.68
CA THR A 124 -30.08 29.90 -8.89
C THR A 124 -28.58 29.67 -8.64
N VAL A 125 -27.93 30.59 -7.89
CA VAL A 125 -26.52 30.46 -7.49
C VAL A 125 -26.33 29.24 -6.59
N MET A 126 -27.14 29.09 -5.54
CA MET A 126 -27.03 28.00 -4.57
C MET A 126 -27.30 26.64 -5.22
N GLN A 127 -28.22 26.56 -6.20
CA GLN A 127 -28.37 25.35 -7.00
C GLN A 127 -27.08 25.04 -7.80
N VAL A 128 -26.42 26.03 -8.39
CA VAL A 128 -25.16 25.84 -9.13
C VAL A 128 -23.99 25.46 -8.21
N LEU A 129 -23.84 26.12 -7.06
CA LEU A 129 -22.82 25.76 -6.06
C LEU A 129 -23.08 24.36 -5.50
N SER A 130 -24.34 23.98 -5.26
CA SER A 130 -24.72 22.62 -4.87
C SER A 130 -24.34 21.61 -5.96
N ASP A 131 -24.73 21.84 -7.22
CA ASP A 131 -24.35 20.96 -8.34
C ASP A 131 -22.82 20.82 -8.49
N VAL A 132 -22.05 21.91 -8.28
CA VAL A 132 -20.57 21.91 -8.32
C VAL A 132 -19.95 21.14 -7.15
N THR A 133 -20.41 21.35 -5.91
CA THR A 133 -19.82 20.72 -4.72
C THR A 133 -19.97 19.20 -4.72
N HIS A 134 -21.06 18.66 -5.27
CA HIS A 134 -21.24 17.21 -5.53
C HIS A 134 -20.13 16.59 -6.42
N SER A 135 -19.30 17.39 -7.09
CA SER A 135 -18.20 16.89 -7.94
C SER A 135 -16.93 16.46 -7.17
N HIS A 136 -16.85 16.73 -5.85
CA HIS A 136 -15.77 16.31 -4.95
C HIS A 136 -14.35 16.70 -5.43
N ASP A 137 -14.20 17.84 -6.11
CA ASP A 137 -12.90 18.35 -6.56
C ASP A 137 -12.27 19.27 -5.50
N LEU A 138 -11.34 18.72 -4.72
CA LEU A 138 -10.77 19.36 -3.52
C LEU A 138 -10.39 20.85 -3.68
N PRO A 139 -9.66 21.30 -4.74
CA PRO A 139 -9.28 22.71 -4.87
C PRO A 139 -10.48 23.66 -4.96
N ILE A 140 -11.54 23.23 -5.66
CA ILE A 140 -12.78 24.01 -5.83
C ILE A 140 -13.55 24.10 -4.50
N LEU A 141 -13.54 23.02 -3.71
CA LEU A 141 -14.22 22.99 -2.43
C LEU A 141 -13.50 23.82 -1.36
N LEU A 142 -12.16 23.85 -1.38
CA LEU A 142 -11.33 24.79 -0.58
C LEU A 142 -11.45 26.26 -1.05
N GLU A 143 -11.84 26.49 -2.30
CA GLU A 143 -12.09 27.85 -2.79
C GLU A 143 -13.49 28.36 -2.38
N ILE A 144 -14.50 27.48 -2.44
CA ILE A 144 -15.86 27.78 -1.94
C ILE A 144 -15.85 27.95 -0.40
N SER A 145 -15.03 27.18 0.34
CA SER A 145 -14.98 27.26 1.81
C SER A 145 -14.54 28.61 2.35
N ARG A 146 -13.82 29.42 1.57
CA ARG A 146 -13.46 30.81 1.91
C ARG A 146 -14.66 31.76 1.98
N PHE A 147 -15.80 31.35 1.43
CA PHE A 147 -17.05 32.11 1.45
C PHE A 147 -18.07 31.54 2.46
N THR A 148 -17.64 30.64 3.36
CA THR A 148 -18.54 30.00 4.36
C THR A 148 -19.30 31.04 5.19
N SER A 149 -18.63 32.11 5.63
CA SER A 149 -19.25 33.23 6.35
C SER A 149 -20.37 33.89 5.54
N THR A 150 -20.08 34.36 4.31
CA THR A 150 -21.07 35.01 3.42
C THR A 150 -22.22 34.07 3.03
N ILE A 151 -21.96 32.77 2.89
CA ILE A 151 -22.99 31.76 2.64
C ILE A 151 -23.90 31.60 3.86
N LEU A 152 -23.35 31.63 5.08
CA LEU A 152 -24.14 31.59 6.32
C LEU A 152 -24.96 32.87 6.51
N ASP A 153 -24.38 34.05 6.24
CA ASP A 153 -25.09 35.34 6.27
C ASP A 153 -26.33 35.30 5.35
N ALA A 154 -26.14 34.92 4.09
CA ALA A 154 -27.22 34.84 3.12
C ALA A 154 -28.22 33.69 3.40
N VAL A 155 -27.86 32.68 4.21
CA VAL A 155 -28.80 31.66 4.73
C VAL A 155 -29.65 32.22 5.87
N GLU A 156 -29.04 32.95 6.82
CA GLU A 156 -29.77 33.63 7.89
C GLU A 156 -30.77 34.66 7.32
N ASP A 157 -30.37 35.42 6.29
CA ASP A 157 -31.25 36.37 5.58
C ASP A 157 -32.41 35.70 4.80
N LEU A 158 -32.13 34.64 4.03
CA LEU A 158 -33.05 34.15 2.97
C LEU A 158 -33.80 32.85 3.30
N THR A 159 -33.48 32.16 4.40
CA THR A 159 -34.23 30.96 4.84
C THR A 159 -35.72 31.24 5.07
N ALA A 160 -36.09 32.46 5.46
CA ALA A 160 -37.47 32.90 5.57
C ALA A 160 -38.23 32.97 4.22
N VAL A 161 -37.52 32.95 3.08
CA VAL A 161 -38.07 33.26 1.75
C VAL A 161 -38.10 32.04 0.81
N SER A 162 -37.12 31.11 0.89
CA SER A 162 -37.13 29.90 0.06
C SER A 162 -36.51 28.67 0.75
N LEU A 163 -37.33 27.62 0.90
CA LEU A 163 -36.87 26.31 1.40
C LEU A 163 -35.91 25.62 0.41
N ASN A 164 -36.01 25.90 -0.90
CA ASN A 164 -35.06 25.39 -1.89
C ASN A 164 -33.68 26.01 -1.69
N TYR A 165 -33.62 27.32 -1.39
CA TYR A 165 -32.37 28.01 -1.08
C TYR A 165 -31.70 27.36 0.14
N ALA A 166 -32.48 27.15 1.22
CA ALA A 166 -32.03 26.43 2.42
C ALA A 166 -31.52 25.02 2.11
N GLU A 167 -32.26 24.19 1.34
CA GLU A 167 -31.85 22.83 0.97
C GLU A 167 -30.52 22.81 0.20
N LYS A 168 -30.29 23.80 -0.68
CA LYS A 168 -29.07 23.88 -1.48
C LYS A 168 -27.89 24.47 -0.72
N ALA A 169 -28.10 25.47 0.12
CA ALA A 169 -27.05 26.07 0.92
C ALA A 169 -26.52 25.10 1.98
N VAL A 170 -27.37 24.39 2.73
CA VAL A 170 -26.91 23.36 3.69
C VAL A 170 -26.17 22.23 2.97
N CYS A 171 -26.57 21.87 1.75
CA CYS A 171 -25.83 20.91 0.93
C CYS A 171 -24.42 21.40 0.54
N VAL A 172 -24.27 22.67 0.13
CA VAL A 172 -22.96 23.29 -0.14
C VAL A 172 -22.10 23.31 1.12
N LEU A 173 -22.68 23.78 2.23
CA LEU A 173 -22.04 23.91 3.55
C LEU A 173 -21.57 22.55 4.08
N SER A 174 -22.38 21.50 3.96
CA SER A 174 -22.00 20.13 4.32
C SER A 174 -20.77 19.65 3.52
N HIS A 175 -20.77 19.81 2.19
CA HIS A 175 -19.67 19.34 1.35
C HIS A 175 -18.34 20.06 1.62
N ILE A 176 -18.35 21.38 1.86
CA ILE A 176 -17.13 22.14 2.17
C ILE A 176 -16.60 21.84 3.58
N THR A 177 -17.48 21.66 4.56
CA THR A 177 -17.08 21.36 5.95
C THR A 177 -16.50 19.96 6.11
N VAL A 178 -17.07 18.94 5.46
CA VAL A 178 -16.47 17.58 5.41
C VAL A 178 -15.03 17.65 4.90
N ILE A 179 -14.77 18.49 3.90
CA ILE A 179 -13.43 18.65 3.31
C ILE A 179 -12.49 19.44 4.21
N ALA A 180 -12.97 20.49 4.88
CA ALA A 180 -12.15 21.24 5.84
C ALA A 180 -11.63 20.34 6.98
N PHE A 181 -12.47 19.44 7.51
CA PHE A 181 -12.04 18.45 8.53
C PHE A 181 -11.20 17.28 7.99
N LEU A 182 -11.04 17.16 6.67
CA LEU A 182 -10.13 16.20 6.03
C LEU A 182 -8.78 16.82 5.64
N ASP A 183 -8.61 18.13 5.78
CA ASP A 183 -7.28 18.75 5.73
C ASP A 183 -6.53 18.45 7.05
N ALA A 184 -5.21 18.30 6.97
CA ALA A 184 -4.35 18.13 8.14
C ALA A 184 -4.23 19.44 8.96
N HIS A 185 -4.52 20.58 8.34
CA HIS A 185 -4.50 21.90 8.98
C HIS A 185 -5.80 22.66 8.62
N PRO A 186 -6.95 22.30 9.24
CA PRO A 186 -8.21 22.99 8.99
C PRO A 186 -8.08 24.48 9.30
N ASP A 187 -8.62 25.33 8.43
CA ASP A 187 -8.62 26.78 8.65
C ASP A 187 -9.39 27.11 9.94
N ASN A 188 -8.75 27.85 10.84
CA ASN A 188 -9.34 28.28 12.11
C ASN A 188 -10.63 29.09 11.91
N GLU A 189 -10.79 29.81 10.79
CA GLU A 189 -12.07 30.50 10.50
C GLU A 189 -13.20 29.49 10.23
N ILE A 190 -12.91 28.37 9.55
CA ILE A 190 -13.90 27.31 9.29
C ILE A 190 -14.24 26.55 10.58
N VAL A 191 -13.24 26.28 11.43
CA VAL A 191 -13.46 25.64 12.74
C VAL A 191 -14.28 26.56 13.67
N ASN A 192 -13.94 27.85 13.72
CA ASN A 192 -14.66 28.83 14.55
C ASN A 192 -16.05 29.17 14.02
N THR A 193 -16.30 29.03 12.72
CA THR A 193 -17.66 29.12 12.16
C THR A 193 -18.47 27.82 12.32
N PHE A 194 -17.88 26.68 12.69
CA PHE A 194 -18.61 25.41 12.86
C PHE A 194 -19.80 25.47 13.84
N PRO A 195 -19.76 26.20 14.97
CA PRO A 195 -20.95 26.37 15.83
C PRO A 195 -22.06 27.21 15.18
N ARG A 196 -21.71 28.22 14.36
CA ARG A 196 -22.67 29.00 13.56
C ARG A 196 -23.24 28.14 12.44
N LEU A 197 -22.38 27.44 11.70
CA LEU A 197 -22.72 26.45 10.68
C LEU A 197 -23.69 25.40 11.21
N LEU A 198 -23.43 24.81 12.38
CA LEU A 198 -24.29 23.82 13.01
C LEU A 198 -25.64 24.44 13.40
N ARG A 199 -25.65 25.66 13.96
CA ARG A 199 -26.89 26.39 14.26
C ARG A 199 -27.70 26.68 12.98
N CYS A 200 -27.10 27.31 11.97
CA CYS A 200 -27.73 27.61 10.69
C CYS A 200 -28.22 26.34 9.98
N SER A 201 -27.44 25.25 10.05
CA SER A 201 -27.86 23.96 9.49
C SER A 201 -29.05 23.42 10.26
N LEU A 202 -29.03 23.33 11.59
CA LEU A 202 -30.18 22.90 12.39
C LEU A 202 -31.44 23.77 12.13
N SER A 203 -31.27 25.08 11.93
CA SER A 203 -32.36 26.01 11.58
C SER A 203 -32.88 25.85 10.13
N ALA A 204 -32.00 25.60 9.16
CA ALA A 204 -32.34 25.55 7.73
C ALA A 204 -32.70 24.13 7.24
N LEU A 205 -31.94 23.12 7.68
CA LEU A 205 -32.18 21.69 7.53
C LEU A 205 -31.55 20.87 8.68
N ARG A 206 -32.38 20.47 9.65
CA ARG A 206 -32.78 19.07 9.90
C ARG A 206 -31.97 17.91 9.23
N LEU A 207 -30.63 17.88 9.32
CA LEU A 207 -29.76 16.71 9.09
C LEU A 207 -28.29 17.12 9.36
N PRO A 208 -27.53 16.39 10.19
CA PRO A 208 -26.09 16.61 10.31
C PRO A 208 -25.30 15.73 9.33
N SER A 209 -24.04 16.09 9.06
CA SER A 209 -23.12 15.30 8.25
C SER A 209 -21.68 15.61 8.66
N SER A 210 -20.96 14.61 9.18
CA SER A 210 -19.66 14.71 9.85
C SER A 210 -19.64 15.63 11.09
N SER A 211 -19.28 15.07 12.25
CA SER A 211 -19.18 15.82 13.50
C SER A 211 -18.41 15.03 14.54
N SER A 212 -17.52 15.69 15.28
CA SER A 212 -16.97 15.12 16.52
C SER A 212 -18.11 14.83 17.51
N PRO A 213 -18.18 13.63 18.14
CA PRO A 213 -19.10 13.32 19.23
C PRO A 213 -19.20 14.41 20.32
N ALA A 214 -18.07 15.05 20.65
CA ALA A 214 -18.02 16.13 21.64
C ALA A 214 -18.87 17.35 21.24
N ALA A 215 -18.97 17.69 19.96
CA ALA A 215 -19.78 18.82 19.50
C ALA A 215 -21.29 18.57 19.64
N PHE A 216 -21.72 17.30 19.56
CA PHE A 216 -23.10 16.90 19.83
C PHE A 216 -23.39 16.81 21.32
N LEU A 217 -22.47 16.27 22.13
CA LEU A 217 -22.63 16.27 23.59
C LEU A 217 -22.66 17.69 24.18
N ALA A 218 -21.97 18.65 23.55
CA ALA A 218 -22.05 20.08 23.87
C ALA A 218 -23.34 20.77 23.42
N ASN A 219 -24.19 20.13 22.60
CA ASN A 219 -25.47 20.67 22.14
C ASN A 219 -26.62 19.67 22.37
N PRO A 220 -27.28 19.71 23.56
CA PRO A 220 -28.39 18.82 23.87
C PRO A 220 -29.53 18.84 22.86
N GLU A 221 -29.86 19.99 22.27
CA GLU A 221 -30.95 20.10 21.28
C GLU A 221 -30.67 19.31 20.01
N ALA A 222 -29.40 19.26 19.57
CA ALA A 222 -28.98 18.49 18.40
C ALA A 222 -29.12 16.97 18.65
N VAL A 223 -28.90 16.53 19.89
CA VAL A 223 -29.14 15.13 20.31
C VAL A 223 -30.65 14.83 20.37
N ASP A 224 -31.48 15.74 20.90
CA ASP A 224 -32.94 15.56 20.89
C ASP A 224 -33.50 15.54 19.45
N PHE A 225 -32.96 16.37 18.55
CA PHE A 225 -33.33 16.34 17.15
C PHE A 225 -33.01 14.98 16.49
N LEU A 226 -31.81 14.42 16.76
CA LEU A 226 -31.46 13.07 16.30
C LEU A 226 -32.40 11.99 16.89
N ILE A 227 -32.70 12.07 18.19
CA ILE A 227 -33.61 11.12 18.85
C ILE A 227 -35.00 11.18 18.22
N ALA A 228 -35.55 12.37 17.96
CA ALA A 228 -36.82 12.52 17.24
C ALA A 228 -36.75 12.01 15.79
N CYS A 229 -35.60 12.15 15.11
CA CYS A 229 -35.38 11.59 13.78
C CYS A 229 -35.45 10.06 13.73
N THR A 230 -35.28 9.34 14.84
CA THR A 230 -35.52 7.89 14.89
C THR A 230 -37.00 7.50 14.70
N ARG A 231 -37.95 8.46 14.75
CA ARG A 231 -39.36 8.29 14.34
C ARG A 231 -39.69 8.92 12.97
N CYS A 232 -38.69 9.33 12.18
CA CYS A 232 -38.93 9.88 10.84
C CYS A 232 -39.50 8.82 9.88
N ARG A 233 -40.39 9.20 8.95
CA ARG A 233 -40.94 8.27 7.94
C ARG A 233 -39.88 7.72 6.98
N ASP A 234 -38.86 8.52 6.66
CA ASP A 234 -37.72 8.08 5.85
C ASP A 234 -36.80 7.16 6.68
N ILE A 235 -36.66 5.91 6.25
CA ILE A 235 -35.85 4.90 6.92
C ILE A 235 -34.35 5.23 6.90
N CYS A 236 -33.86 5.91 5.88
CA CYS A 236 -32.46 6.34 5.80
C CYS A 236 -32.17 7.38 6.88
N ILE A 237 -33.11 8.31 7.12
CA ILE A 237 -33.01 9.29 8.21
C ILE A 237 -33.05 8.60 9.58
N ARG A 238 -33.89 7.56 9.78
CA ARG A 238 -33.93 6.80 11.05
C ARG A 238 -32.60 6.10 11.32
N ILE A 239 -32.08 5.35 10.36
CA ILE A 239 -30.81 4.60 10.48
C ILE A 239 -29.63 5.55 10.67
N PHE A 240 -29.56 6.63 9.88
CA PHE A 240 -28.51 7.63 10.01
C PHE A 240 -28.53 8.25 11.42
N ALA A 241 -29.70 8.67 11.91
CA ALA A 241 -29.80 9.26 13.24
C ALA A 241 -29.42 8.28 14.37
N GLN A 242 -29.82 7.01 14.27
CA GLN A 242 -29.35 5.97 15.20
C GLN A 242 -27.84 5.82 15.18
N ARG A 243 -27.23 5.77 13.99
CA ARG A 243 -25.77 5.66 13.87
C ARG A 243 -25.07 6.83 14.54
N THR A 244 -25.49 8.06 14.24
CA THR A 244 -24.88 9.25 14.85
C THR A 244 -25.00 9.18 16.37
N LEU A 245 -26.13 8.71 16.92
CA LEU A 245 -26.27 8.48 18.36
C LEU A 245 -25.35 7.36 18.88
N ILE A 246 -25.19 6.25 18.18
CA ILE A 246 -24.25 5.17 18.53
C ILE A 246 -22.79 5.69 18.57
N GLU A 247 -22.38 6.52 17.62
CA GLU A 247 -21.06 7.16 17.57
C GLU A 247 -20.89 8.25 18.65
N ILE A 248 -21.96 9.00 18.97
CA ILE A 248 -21.99 9.95 20.09
C ILE A 248 -21.77 9.23 21.42
N TYR A 249 -22.41 8.07 21.62
CA TYR A 249 -22.39 7.36 22.89
C TYR A 249 -21.27 6.32 23.04
N SER A 250 -20.63 5.85 21.96
CA SER A 250 -19.47 4.94 22.07
C SER A 250 -18.30 5.56 22.82
N THR A 251 -18.06 6.87 22.64
CA THR A 251 -17.03 7.61 23.39
C THR A 251 -17.28 7.65 24.90
N GLN A 252 -18.53 7.44 25.36
CA GLN A 252 -18.87 7.33 26.78
C GLN A 252 -18.69 5.91 27.33
N VAL A 253 -18.66 4.88 26.47
CA VAL A 253 -18.29 3.51 26.84
C VAL A 253 -16.79 3.47 27.12
N GLU A 254 -15.98 3.92 26.15
CA GLU A 254 -14.51 3.91 26.19
C GLU A 254 -13.96 4.67 27.42
N ALA A 255 -14.60 5.77 27.81
CA ALA A 255 -14.23 6.54 28.99
C ALA A 255 -14.50 5.82 30.34
N ARG A 256 -15.33 4.76 30.36
CA ARG A 256 -15.70 4.02 31.58
C ARG A 256 -14.87 2.76 31.80
N THR A 257 -14.32 2.15 30.73
CA THR A 257 -13.54 0.90 30.78
C THR A 257 -12.17 1.02 31.50
N ILE A 258 -11.82 2.23 31.96
CA ILE A 258 -10.45 2.57 32.41
C ILE A 258 -10.23 2.41 33.93
N SER A 259 -11.27 2.21 34.74
CA SER A 259 -11.14 2.10 36.21
C SER A 259 -11.99 0.98 36.83
N PRO A 260 -11.41 -0.20 37.11
CA PRO A 260 -12.04 -1.22 37.96
C PRO A 260 -11.87 -0.84 39.45
N GLN A 261 -12.47 0.28 39.87
CA GLN A 261 -12.64 0.60 41.28
C GLN A 261 -13.95 0.01 41.80
N GLU A 262 -13.90 -0.53 43.03
CA GLU A 262 -15.01 -1.17 43.72
C GLU A 262 -16.26 -0.28 43.71
N ASN A 263 -17.26 -0.65 42.91
CA ASN A 263 -18.42 0.20 42.71
C ASN A 263 -19.37 0.11 43.92
N PRO A 264 -19.54 1.17 44.74
CA PRO A 264 -20.34 1.12 45.96
C PRO A 264 -21.85 0.95 45.70
N VAL A 265 -22.29 0.97 44.44
CA VAL A 265 -23.65 0.60 44.04
C VAL A 265 -23.90 -0.91 44.17
N LEU A 266 -22.90 -1.77 43.88
CA LEU A 266 -23.05 -3.24 43.95
C LEU A 266 -23.45 -3.70 45.36
N VAL A 267 -22.74 -3.19 46.38
CA VAL A 267 -23.03 -3.45 47.81
C VAL A 267 -24.45 -3.02 48.20
N ARG A 268 -25.00 -1.96 47.57
CA ARG A 268 -26.36 -1.48 47.83
C ARG A 268 -27.44 -2.26 47.07
N VAL A 269 -27.10 -2.80 45.90
CA VAL A 269 -28.04 -3.62 45.11
C VAL A 269 -28.19 -5.01 45.71
N GLN A 270 -27.10 -5.62 46.22
CA GLN A 270 -27.15 -6.90 46.93
C GLN A 270 -28.14 -6.91 48.12
N ALA A 271 -28.34 -5.77 48.79
CA ALA A 271 -29.32 -5.62 49.87
C ALA A 271 -30.79 -5.57 49.41
N ARG A 272 -31.07 -5.43 48.11
CA ARG A 272 -32.44 -5.33 47.55
C ARG A 272 -32.75 -6.39 46.48
N ALA A 273 -31.72 -7.02 45.92
CA ALA A 273 -31.82 -8.11 44.95
C ALA A 273 -32.73 -9.29 45.41
N PRO A 274 -32.76 -9.73 46.68
CA PRO A 274 -33.53 -10.91 47.07
C PRO A 274 -35.01 -10.85 46.70
N GLN A 275 -35.70 -9.72 46.96
CA GLN A 275 -37.15 -9.62 46.73
C GLN A 275 -37.52 -9.63 45.24
N LEU A 276 -36.79 -8.88 44.41
CA LEU A 276 -37.02 -8.84 42.96
C LEU A 276 -36.69 -10.18 42.29
N LEU A 277 -35.63 -10.84 42.74
CA LEU A 277 -35.27 -12.16 42.24
C LEU A 277 -36.25 -13.23 42.74
N GLU A 278 -36.70 -13.18 44.00
CA GLU A 278 -37.67 -14.13 44.57
C GLU A 278 -39.06 -14.02 43.94
N GLU A 279 -39.56 -12.81 43.72
CA GLU A 279 -40.79 -12.58 42.95
C GLU A 279 -40.66 -13.10 41.50
N TYR A 280 -39.48 -13.00 40.88
CA TYR A 280 -39.23 -13.56 39.55
C TYR A 280 -39.08 -15.09 39.56
N TYR A 281 -38.33 -15.68 40.51
CA TYR A 281 -38.13 -17.12 40.66
C TYR A 281 -39.46 -17.87 40.88
N GLN A 282 -40.41 -17.26 41.61
CA GLN A 282 -41.74 -17.83 41.82
C GLN A 282 -42.63 -17.81 40.57
N ASN A 283 -42.35 -16.94 39.60
CA ASN A 283 -43.17 -16.73 38.40
C ASN A 283 -42.51 -17.19 37.08
N SER A 284 -41.21 -17.50 37.07
CA SER A 284 -40.45 -17.90 35.88
C SER A 284 -39.67 -19.21 36.11
N PRO A 285 -40.14 -20.35 35.57
CA PRO A 285 -39.47 -21.64 35.74
C PRO A 285 -38.22 -21.83 34.86
N THR A 286 -37.71 -20.76 34.23
CA THR A 286 -36.64 -20.81 33.21
C THR A 286 -35.36 -20.07 33.61
N PHE A 287 -35.14 -19.77 34.90
CA PHE A 287 -33.84 -19.24 35.36
C PHE A 287 -32.75 -20.31 35.21
N SER A 288 -31.60 -19.94 34.63
CA SER A 288 -30.63 -20.92 34.14
C SER A 288 -29.38 -21.03 35.02
N ALA A 289 -29.41 -21.98 35.96
CA ALA A 289 -28.30 -22.33 36.84
C ALA A 289 -27.01 -22.75 36.09
N THR A 290 -27.14 -23.12 34.80
CA THR A 290 -26.06 -23.57 33.91
C THR A 290 -24.85 -22.65 33.86
N HIS A 291 -25.03 -21.36 34.13
CA HIS A 291 -23.95 -20.38 34.21
C HIS A 291 -22.95 -20.70 35.34
N PHE A 292 -23.44 -21.11 36.51
CA PHE A 292 -22.61 -21.48 37.66
C PHE A 292 -22.11 -22.92 37.53
N ASP A 293 -22.96 -23.86 37.09
CA ASP A 293 -22.59 -25.26 36.84
C ASP A 293 -21.35 -25.38 35.93
N GLY A 294 -21.26 -24.51 34.92
CA GLY A 294 -20.12 -24.44 34.00
C GLY A 294 -18.82 -23.94 34.62
N VAL A 295 -18.93 -22.90 35.45
CA VAL A 295 -17.81 -22.31 36.19
C VAL A 295 -17.25 -23.30 37.22
N ASP A 296 -18.13 -23.94 37.98
CA ASP A 296 -17.74 -24.96 38.97
C ASP A 296 -17.18 -26.21 38.29
N LYS A 297 -17.73 -26.62 37.13
CA LYS A 297 -17.16 -27.74 36.37
C LYS A 297 -15.78 -27.42 35.79
N LEU A 298 -15.55 -26.24 35.21
CA LEU A 298 -14.21 -25.85 34.77
C LEU A 298 -13.23 -25.83 35.95
N LYS A 299 -13.65 -25.29 37.09
CA LYS A 299 -12.84 -25.27 38.31
C LYS A 299 -12.46 -26.68 38.74
N ALA A 300 -13.42 -27.62 38.77
CA ALA A 300 -13.17 -29.03 39.08
C ALA A 300 -12.17 -29.69 38.10
N LEU A 301 -12.28 -29.43 36.78
CA LEU A 301 -11.33 -29.93 35.79
C LEU A 301 -9.92 -29.32 35.97
N THR A 302 -9.86 -28.02 36.26
CA THR A 302 -8.59 -27.29 36.50
C THR A 302 -7.89 -27.78 37.76
N ASP A 303 -8.65 -28.02 38.84
CA ASP A 303 -8.10 -28.54 40.09
C ASP A 303 -7.75 -30.04 40.00
N ALA A 304 -8.46 -30.82 39.17
CA ALA A 304 -8.06 -32.19 38.83
C ALA A 304 -6.73 -32.23 38.05
N PHE A 305 -6.54 -31.33 37.07
CA PHE A 305 -5.28 -31.17 36.34
C PHE A 305 -4.12 -30.79 37.26
N LYS A 306 -4.31 -29.81 38.16
CA LYS A 306 -3.30 -29.44 39.19
C LYS A 306 -2.86 -30.63 40.06
N LEU A 307 -3.76 -31.59 40.32
CA LEU A 307 -3.47 -32.76 41.15
C LEU A 307 -2.77 -33.90 40.39
N ASN A 308 -2.97 -34.03 39.08
CA ASN A 308 -2.41 -35.12 38.25
C ASN A 308 -2.10 -34.65 36.81
N PRO A 309 -1.08 -33.81 36.57
CA PRO A 309 -0.85 -33.19 35.26
C PRO A 309 -0.47 -34.17 34.15
N ASP A 310 0.04 -35.37 34.47
CA ASP A 310 0.50 -36.36 33.48
C ASP A 310 -0.57 -37.41 33.09
N ARG A 311 -1.78 -37.40 33.69
CA ARG A 311 -2.73 -38.52 33.61
C ARG A 311 -4.09 -38.12 33.04
N GLY A 312 -4.53 -38.85 32.01
CA GLY A 312 -5.87 -38.69 31.42
C GLY A 312 -6.00 -37.44 30.54
N LEU A 313 -4.89 -36.98 29.94
CA LEU A 313 -4.80 -35.71 29.21
C LEU A 313 -5.66 -35.67 27.94
N LEU A 314 -5.91 -36.81 27.29
CA LEU A 314 -6.78 -36.90 26.13
C LEU A 314 -8.24 -36.79 26.56
N GLU A 315 -8.62 -37.54 27.60
CA GLU A 315 -9.97 -37.55 28.17
C GLU A 315 -10.34 -36.17 28.76
N LEU A 316 -9.40 -35.56 29.49
CA LEU A 316 -9.50 -34.17 29.96
C LEU A 316 -9.60 -33.18 28.79
N GLY A 317 -8.81 -33.37 27.72
CA GLY A 317 -8.88 -32.56 26.51
C GLY A 317 -10.22 -32.64 25.80
N VAL A 318 -10.81 -33.83 25.68
CA VAL A 318 -12.15 -34.06 25.12
C VAL A 318 -13.23 -33.43 26.01
N GLU A 319 -13.15 -33.61 27.34
CA GLU A 319 -14.13 -33.00 28.25
C GLU A 319 -14.04 -31.47 28.30
N LEU A 320 -12.83 -30.90 28.26
CA LEU A 320 -12.61 -29.46 28.11
C LEU A 320 -13.14 -28.94 26.77
N ALA A 321 -12.79 -29.58 25.65
CA ALA A 321 -13.25 -29.18 24.32
C ALA A 321 -14.79 -29.21 24.22
N LYS A 322 -15.44 -30.21 24.85
CA LYS A 322 -16.89 -30.28 24.96
C LYS A 322 -17.45 -29.17 25.84
N LEU A 323 -17.02 -29.06 27.10
CA LEU A 323 -17.48 -28.04 28.05
C LEU A 323 -17.36 -26.62 27.47
N LEU A 324 -16.24 -26.35 26.82
CA LEU A 324 -15.95 -25.05 26.21
C LEU A 324 -16.70 -24.83 24.90
N SER A 325 -17.06 -25.88 24.13
CA SER A 325 -18.02 -25.74 23.02
C SER A 325 -19.44 -25.50 23.53
N ASP A 326 -19.79 -26.08 24.67
CA ASP A 326 -21.10 -25.93 25.30
C ASP A 326 -21.27 -24.57 26.02
N GLN A 327 -20.18 -23.87 26.40
CA GLN A 327 -20.25 -22.68 27.31
C GLN A 327 -19.19 -21.56 27.07
N ALA A 328 -18.53 -21.53 25.90
CA ALA A 328 -17.28 -20.78 25.59
C ALA A 328 -17.09 -19.38 26.21
N ILE A 329 -18.11 -18.51 26.17
CA ILE A 329 -17.97 -17.08 26.55
C ILE A 329 -17.65 -16.93 28.02
N LEU A 330 -18.34 -17.67 28.89
CA LEU A 330 -18.34 -17.41 30.33
C LEU A 330 -16.91 -17.54 30.88
N ILE A 331 -16.18 -18.52 30.38
CA ILE A 331 -14.80 -18.86 30.75
C ILE A 331 -13.77 -17.86 30.18
N LEU A 332 -14.16 -17.03 29.19
CA LEU A 332 -13.32 -16.00 28.58
C LEU A 332 -13.65 -14.58 29.06
N GLN A 333 -14.92 -14.31 29.41
CA GLN A 333 -15.37 -12.98 29.87
C GLN A 333 -15.26 -12.82 31.39
N TYR A 334 -15.52 -13.88 32.17
CA TYR A 334 -15.02 -13.89 33.53
C TYR A 334 -13.50 -14.01 33.46
N LYS A 335 -12.80 -12.91 33.75
CA LYS A 335 -11.41 -12.93 34.22
C LYS A 335 -11.42 -13.62 35.58
N MET A 336 -11.56 -14.95 35.59
CA MET A 336 -11.74 -15.69 36.82
C MET A 336 -10.50 -15.54 37.69
N ASP A 337 -10.69 -15.07 38.92
CA ASP A 337 -9.73 -15.21 40.01
C ASP A 337 -9.67 -16.68 40.47
N LEU A 338 -9.37 -17.58 39.53
CA LEU A 338 -8.88 -18.91 39.82
C LEU A 338 -7.56 -18.71 40.58
N GLU A 339 -7.48 -19.19 41.82
CA GLU A 339 -6.24 -19.16 42.58
C GLU A 339 -5.18 -20.00 41.83
N GLY A 340 -4.14 -19.29 41.34
CA GLY A 340 -3.14 -19.81 40.40
C GLY A 340 -3.16 -19.17 39.00
N GLY A 341 -4.24 -18.47 38.62
CA GLY A 341 -4.28 -17.53 37.49
C GLY A 341 -4.56 -18.12 36.10
N LYS A 342 -4.71 -17.18 35.16
CA LYS A 342 -5.00 -17.37 33.72
C LYS A 342 -4.01 -18.31 33.02
N ASP A 343 -2.77 -18.34 33.48
CA ASP A 343 -1.68 -19.10 32.87
C ASP A 343 -1.86 -20.63 33.06
N ASN A 344 -2.42 -21.08 34.17
CA ASN A 344 -2.72 -22.51 34.39
C ASN A 344 -3.72 -23.05 33.36
N LEU A 345 -4.73 -22.26 32.98
CA LEU A 345 -5.70 -22.63 31.96
C LEU A 345 -5.04 -22.67 30.57
N ILE A 346 -4.14 -21.73 30.28
CA ILE A 346 -3.36 -21.71 29.02
C ILE A 346 -2.45 -22.95 28.93
N GLU A 347 -1.78 -23.34 30.03
CA GLU A 347 -0.93 -24.53 30.10
C GLU A 347 -1.77 -25.81 29.96
N MET A 348 -2.86 -25.95 30.72
CA MET A 348 -3.79 -27.09 30.60
C MET A 348 -4.31 -27.25 29.17
N LEU A 349 -4.76 -26.15 28.53
CA LEU A 349 -5.19 -26.16 27.14
C LEU A 349 -4.06 -26.56 26.18
N GLN A 350 -2.82 -26.10 26.39
CA GLN A 350 -1.68 -26.46 25.53
C GLN A 350 -1.26 -27.93 25.69
N VAL A 351 -1.27 -28.46 26.92
CA VAL A 351 -0.93 -29.87 27.18
C VAL A 351 -2.00 -30.80 26.62
N CYS A 352 -3.28 -30.48 26.82
CA CYS A 352 -4.39 -31.22 26.23
C CYS A 352 -4.44 -31.11 24.70
N GLU A 353 -4.10 -29.94 24.12
CA GLU A 353 -3.97 -29.78 22.66
C GLU A 353 -2.91 -30.74 22.09
N ASN A 354 -1.77 -30.89 22.76
CA ASN A 354 -0.71 -31.80 22.33
C ASN A 354 -1.15 -33.27 22.47
N ALA A 355 -1.71 -33.65 23.63
CA ALA A 355 -2.22 -35.01 23.84
C ALA A 355 -3.32 -35.42 22.84
N ALA A 356 -4.14 -34.47 22.39
CA ALA A 356 -5.07 -34.67 21.29
C ALA A 356 -4.34 -34.87 19.95
N ARG A 357 -3.37 -34.02 19.59
CA ARG A 357 -2.58 -34.16 18.33
C ARG A 357 -1.77 -35.45 18.23
N ASP A 358 -1.34 -35.99 19.37
CA ASP A 358 -0.57 -37.24 19.44
C ASP A 358 -1.48 -38.50 19.45
N SER A 359 -2.81 -38.32 19.55
CA SER A 359 -3.79 -39.42 19.50
C SER A 359 -4.12 -39.85 18.07
N SER A 360 -4.57 -41.09 17.91
CA SER A 360 -5.04 -41.66 16.64
C SER A 360 -6.57 -41.86 16.58
N GLU A 361 -7.30 -41.27 17.52
CA GLU A 361 -8.77 -41.29 17.55
C GLU A 361 -9.37 -40.37 16.47
N ALA A 362 -10.56 -40.73 15.96
CA ALA A 362 -11.17 -40.04 14.82
C ALA A 362 -11.50 -38.55 15.10
N ASP A 363 -11.88 -38.22 16.34
CA ASP A 363 -12.24 -36.87 16.76
C ASP A 363 -11.06 -36.09 17.35
N ALA A 364 -9.84 -36.66 17.36
CA ALA A 364 -8.65 -36.07 17.97
C ALA A 364 -8.25 -34.73 17.33
N ASP A 365 -8.30 -34.62 16.00
CA ASP A 365 -8.06 -33.38 15.26
C ASP A 365 -9.09 -32.28 15.62
N LEU A 366 -10.36 -32.66 15.78
CA LEU A 366 -11.45 -31.77 16.17
C LEU A 366 -11.24 -31.24 17.61
N THR A 367 -10.86 -32.12 18.53
CA THR A 367 -10.50 -31.77 19.91
C THR A 367 -9.29 -30.82 19.93
N ALA A 368 -8.21 -31.15 19.21
CA ALA A 368 -7.01 -30.31 19.13
C ALA A 368 -7.29 -28.92 18.53
N ASP A 369 -8.05 -28.84 17.44
CA ASP A 369 -8.45 -27.57 16.81
C ASP A 369 -9.29 -26.68 17.75
N THR A 370 -10.18 -27.31 18.53
CA THR A 370 -11.04 -26.65 19.50
C THR A 370 -10.21 -26.07 20.65
N LEU A 371 -9.35 -26.89 21.27
CA LEU A 371 -8.44 -26.47 22.34
C LEU A 371 -7.46 -25.36 21.88
N HIS A 372 -6.95 -25.47 20.65
CA HIS A 372 -6.07 -24.45 20.06
C HIS A 372 -6.76 -23.09 19.93
N LEU A 373 -8.02 -23.05 19.46
CA LEU A 373 -8.79 -21.82 19.37
C LEU A 373 -9.09 -21.21 20.73
N LEU A 374 -9.48 -22.04 21.70
CA LEU A 374 -9.75 -21.60 23.07
C LEU A 374 -8.50 -20.95 23.66
N ARG A 375 -7.33 -21.56 23.48
CA ARG A 375 -6.04 -21.00 23.91
C ARG A 375 -5.70 -19.68 23.21
N LEU A 376 -5.96 -19.56 21.90
CA LEU A 376 -5.78 -18.29 21.16
C LEU A 376 -6.71 -17.17 21.65
N LEU A 377 -7.95 -17.52 22.04
CA LEU A 377 -8.91 -16.60 22.63
C LEU A 377 -8.48 -16.17 24.04
N THR A 378 -8.06 -17.11 24.89
CA THR A 378 -7.52 -16.80 26.23
C THR A 378 -6.28 -15.90 26.14
N HIS A 379 -5.41 -16.07 25.14
CA HIS A 379 -4.30 -15.16 24.88
C HIS A 379 -4.70 -13.76 24.34
N GLU A 380 -5.99 -13.44 24.24
CA GLU A 380 -6.53 -12.19 23.64
C GLU A 380 -6.10 -11.99 22.17
N ASN A 381 -5.57 -13.02 21.52
CA ASN A 381 -5.06 -12.97 20.14
C ASN A 381 -6.18 -13.26 19.14
N GLY A 382 -7.26 -12.48 19.20
CA GLY A 382 -8.43 -12.63 18.34
C GLY A 382 -8.09 -12.63 16.83
N ARG A 383 -7.02 -11.94 16.43
CA ARG A 383 -6.59 -11.89 15.02
C ARG A 383 -6.09 -13.24 14.50
N ASP A 384 -5.36 -13.99 15.32
CA ASP A 384 -4.92 -15.33 14.95
C ASP A 384 -6.01 -16.37 15.23
N ALA A 385 -6.86 -16.19 16.26
CA ALA A 385 -8.07 -16.99 16.48
C ALA A 385 -9.02 -16.95 15.26
N TYR A 386 -9.33 -15.76 14.73
CA TYR A 386 -10.07 -15.61 13.46
C TYR A 386 -9.35 -16.29 12.28
N THR A 387 -8.02 -16.18 12.20
CA THR A 387 -7.25 -16.72 11.07
C THR A 387 -7.22 -18.25 11.10
N PHE A 388 -7.05 -18.86 12.29
CA PHE A 388 -7.07 -20.31 12.49
C PHE A 388 -8.50 -20.87 12.43
N GLY A 389 -9.48 -20.18 13.03
CA GLY A 389 -10.89 -20.60 13.04
C GLY A 389 -11.48 -20.72 11.64
N ARG A 390 -11.06 -19.88 10.69
CA ARG A 390 -11.41 -20.06 9.27
C ARG A 390 -10.84 -21.34 8.67
N THR A 391 -9.65 -21.77 9.10
CA THR A 391 -9.03 -23.05 8.72
C THR A 391 -9.73 -24.23 9.39
N CYS A 392 -10.35 -24.03 10.55
CA CYS A 392 -11.22 -25.02 11.18
C CYS A 392 -12.57 -25.12 10.46
N VAL A 393 -13.23 -24.01 10.10
CA VAL A 393 -14.44 -24.00 9.26
C VAL A 393 -14.19 -24.67 7.90
N GLU A 394 -13.04 -24.42 7.26
CA GLU A 394 -12.65 -25.04 5.98
C GLU A 394 -12.37 -26.56 6.10
N ARG A 395 -12.23 -27.12 7.32
CA ARG A 395 -12.07 -28.58 7.60
C ARG A 395 -13.35 -29.24 8.14
N HIS A 396 -14.03 -28.57 9.07
CA HIS A 396 -15.07 -29.11 9.94
C HIS A 396 -16.39 -28.35 9.76
N LEU A 397 -16.97 -28.45 8.55
CA LEU A 397 -18.10 -27.64 8.08
C LEU A 397 -19.40 -27.74 8.91
N ALA A 398 -19.53 -28.73 9.79
CA ALA A 398 -20.71 -28.92 10.65
C ALA A 398 -20.55 -28.36 12.08
N VAL A 399 -19.37 -27.85 12.45
CA VAL A 399 -19.04 -27.51 13.85
C VAL A 399 -19.30 -26.02 14.11
N ALA A 400 -20.47 -25.74 14.68
CA ALA A 400 -20.95 -24.38 14.99
C ALA A 400 -19.94 -23.53 15.80
N PHE A 401 -19.15 -24.15 16.69
CA PHE A 401 -18.11 -23.47 17.48
C PHE A 401 -17.10 -22.71 16.60
N PHE A 402 -16.70 -23.27 15.45
CA PHE A 402 -15.73 -22.61 14.56
C PHE A 402 -16.33 -21.42 13.82
N TYR A 403 -17.60 -21.52 13.40
CA TYR A 403 -18.35 -20.39 12.84
C TYR A 403 -18.51 -19.26 13.87
N TYR A 404 -18.85 -19.63 15.10
CA TYR A 404 -18.97 -18.72 16.23
C TYR A 404 -17.65 -17.99 16.52
N VAL A 405 -16.53 -18.69 16.67
CA VAL A 405 -15.22 -18.05 16.92
C VAL A 405 -14.79 -17.12 15.77
N VAL A 406 -15.09 -17.47 14.51
CA VAL A 406 -14.82 -16.58 13.37
C VAL A 406 -15.77 -15.37 13.33
N ALA A 407 -17.00 -15.51 13.81
CA ALA A 407 -17.93 -14.39 13.96
C ALA A 407 -17.46 -13.40 15.04
N ILE A 408 -17.06 -13.87 16.22
CA ILE A 408 -16.67 -12.98 17.34
C ILE A 408 -15.32 -12.30 17.13
N CYS A 409 -14.36 -12.97 16.48
CA CYS A 409 -13.04 -12.42 16.19
C CYS A 409 -12.95 -11.74 14.80
N GLY A 410 -14.04 -11.74 14.03
CA GLY A 410 -14.13 -11.00 12.78
C GLY A 410 -14.24 -9.49 13.04
N ASN A 411 -13.66 -8.68 12.16
CA ASN A 411 -14.01 -7.25 12.11
C ASN A 411 -15.53 -7.13 11.85
N LEU A 412 -16.22 -6.32 12.66
CA LEU A 412 -17.65 -6.04 12.53
C LEU A 412 -17.99 -5.62 11.08
N GLY A 413 -18.80 -6.43 10.40
CA GLY A 413 -19.02 -6.35 8.96
C GLY A 413 -19.44 -7.68 8.34
N PHE A 414 -19.44 -7.75 7.00
CA PHE A 414 -20.00 -8.87 6.22
C PHE A 414 -19.50 -10.26 6.62
N ASP A 415 -18.20 -10.42 6.93
CA ASP A 415 -17.65 -11.72 7.30
C ASP A 415 -18.30 -12.23 8.61
N CYS A 416 -18.48 -11.37 9.61
CA CYS A 416 -19.16 -11.70 10.87
C CYS A 416 -20.61 -12.18 10.61
N ILE A 417 -21.38 -11.40 9.84
CA ILE A 417 -22.77 -11.73 9.48
C ILE A 417 -22.84 -13.09 8.75
N ARG A 418 -21.98 -13.30 7.72
CA ARG A 418 -21.98 -14.53 6.92
C ARG A 418 -21.53 -15.76 7.70
N PHE A 419 -20.55 -15.64 8.59
CA PHE A 419 -20.15 -16.76 9.45
C PHE A 419 -21.18 -17.03 10.54
N ALA A 420 -21.87 -16.01 11.05
CA ALA A 420 -22.99 -16.21 11.97
C ALA A 420 -24.19 -16.90 11.30
N ASP A 421 -24.62 -16.42 10.12
CA ASP A 421 -25.64 -17.06 9.27
C ASP A 421 -25.36 -18.57 9.10
N LYS A 422 -24.13 -18.93 8.68
CA LYS A 422 -23.75 -20.34 8.46
C LYS A 422 -23.53 -21.15 9.73
N GLY A 423 -23.21 -20.50 10.84
CA GLY A 423 -23.19 -21.16 12.15
C GLY A 423 -24.60 -21.58 12.58
N LEU A 424 -25.61 -20.75 12.29
CA LEU A 424 -27.02 -21.04 12.58
C LEU A 424 -27.58 -22.20 11.72
N GLU A 425 -26.93 -22.52 10.59
CA GLU A 425 -27.26 -23.67 9.73
C GLU A 425 -26.70 -25.02 10.27
N CYS A 426 -25.85 -25.02 11.31
CA CYS A 426 -25.18 -26.23 11.80
C CYS A 426 -26.08 -27.10 12.72
N SER A 427 -26.24 -28.38 12.40
CA SER A 427 -26.97 -29.33 13.24
C SER A 427 -26.24 -29.66 14.54
N GLY A 428 -26.95 -29.68 15.69
CA GLY A 428 -26.42 -30.18 16.95
C GLY A 428 -25.55 -29.18 17.74
N MET A 429 -25.70 -27.88 17.50
CA MET A 429 -25.08 -26.85 18.34
C MET A 429 -25.71 -26.79 19.74
N SER A 430 -24.95 -26.32 20.73
CA SER A 430 -25.45 -26.00 22.07
C SER A 430 -26.32 -24.74 22.06
N ASP A 431 -27.26 -24.61 23.00
CA ASP A 431 -28.10 -23.41 23.16
C ASP A 431 -27.24 -22.14 23.38
N PHE A 432 -26.09 -22.32 24.02
CA PHE A 432 -25.08 -21.28 24.18
C PHE A 432 -24.53 -20.80 22.82
N LEU A 433 -24.10 -21.70 21.94
CA LEU A 433 -23.61 -21.34 20.60
C LEU A 433 -24.73 -20.73 19.75
N HIS A 434 -25.95 -21.27 19.85
CA HIS A 434 -27.12 -20.74 19.15
C HIS A 434 -27.38 -19.28 19.55
N LYS A 435 -27.48 -18.99 20.85
CA LYS A 435 -27.62 -17.62 21.39
C LYS A 435 -26.46 -16.72 20.97
N GLY A 436 -25.22 -17.17 21.08
CA GLY A 436 -24.04 -16.42 20.65
C GLY A 436 -24.11 -16.06 19.15
N LEU A 437 -24.39 -17.01 18.28
CA LEU A 437 -24.51 -16.77 16.85
C LEU A 437 -25.63 -15.78 16.51
N LEU A 438 -26.80 -15.88 17.16
CA LEU A 438 -27.91 -14.92 17.02
C LEU A 438 -27.50 -13.50 17.45
N GLN A 439 -26.78 -13.38 18.57
CA GLN A 439 -26.30 -12.11 19.12
C GLN A 439 -25.35 -11.40 18.16
N TYR A 440 -24.31 -12.10 17.68
CA TYR A 440 -23.32 -11.53 16.78
C TYR A 440 -23.93 -11.25 15.39
N HIS A 441 -24.83 -12.11 14.90
CA HIS A 441 -25.57 -11.86 13.66
C HIS A 441 -26.37 -10.55 13.73
N ALA A 442 -27.20 -10.37 14.76
CA ALA A 442 -28.02 -9.17 14.92
C ALA A 442 -27.19 -7.90 15.11
N SER A 443 -26.16 -7.97 15.97
CA SER A 443 -25.29 -6.83 16.30
C SER A 443 -24.47 -6.36 15.09
N ALA A 444 -23.82 -7.27 14.37
CA ALA A 444 -23.05 -6.93 13.18
C ALA A 444 -23.94 -6.47 12.02
N SER A 445 -25.16 -6.99 11.91
CA SER A 445 -26.14 -6.55 10.91
C SER A 445 -26.66 -5.14 11.19
N LEU A 446 -26.96 -4.78 12.46
CA LEU A 446 -27.30 -3.41 12.84
C LEU A 446 -26.16 -2.43 12.51
N GLU A 447 -24.92 -2.77 12.84
CA GLU A 447 -23.75 -1.93 12.49
C GLU A 447 -23.52 -1.86 10.97
N ARG A 448 -23.78 -2.94 10.22
CA ARG A 448 -23.68 -2.94 8.76
C ARG A 448 -24.76 -2.08 8.10
N VAL A 449 -25.98 -2.10 8.62
CA VAL A 449 -27.09 -1.22 8.18
C VAL A 449 -26.76 0.25 8.49
N ALA A 450 -26.26 0.54 9.68
CA ALA A 450 -25.73 1.85 10.03
C ALA A 450 -24.61 2.30 9.07
N ALA A 451 -23.71 1.41 8.68
CA ALA A 451 -22.66 1.66 7.69
C ALA A 451 -23.16 1.90 6.26
N MET A 452 -24.39 1.48 5.91
CA MET A 452 -24.98 1.75 4.59
C MET A 452 -25.52 3.17 4.43
N ALA A 453 -25.82 3.86 5.54
CA ALA A 453 -26.44 5.19 5.53
C ALA A 453 -25.47 6.36 5.24
N ASP A 454 -24.17 6.10 5.03
CA ASP A 454 -23.13 7.12 4.68
C ASP A 454 -23.30 7.77 3.29
N GLY A 455 -24.37 7.43 2.56
CA GLY A 455 -24.75 8.11 1.34
C GLY A 455 -26.17 7.73 0.95
N VAL A 456 -26.77 8.51 0.05
CA VAL A 456 -28.10 8.20 -0.49
C VAL A 456 -28.07 6.80 -1.12
N PRO A 457 -28.79 5.81 -0.58
CA PRO A 457 -28.77 4.47 -1.14
C PRO A 457 -29.52 4.48 -2.48
N ASP A 458 -28.94 3.84 -3.49
CA ASP A 458 -29.70 3.44 -4.67
C ASP A 458 -30.73 2.36 -4.32
N ARG A 459 -31.64 2.05 -5.24
CA ARG A 459 -32.70 1.06 -5.02
C ARG A 459 -32.20 -0.36 -4.69
N VAL A 460 -30.98 -0.71 -5.10
CA VAL A 460 -30.39 -2.03 -4.81
C VAL A 460 -29.87 -2.06 -3.38
N ARG A 461 -29.10 -1.03 -2.98
CA ARG A 461 -28.65 -0.84 -1.59
C ARG A 461 -29.80 -0.74 -0.60
N PHE A 462 -30.88 -0.07 -0.97
CA PHE A 462 -32.09 0.02 -0.14
C PHE A 462 -32.75 -1.35 0.08
N GLY A 463 -32.74 -2.21 -0.94
CA GLY A 463 -33.15 -3.62 -0.81
C GLY A 463 -32.22 -4.40 0.14
N GLU A 464 -30.90 -4.35 -0.08
CA GLU A 464 -29.88 -4.99 0.78
C GLU A 464 -30.05 -4.58 2.25
N MET A 465 -30.27 -3.28 2.50
CA MET A 465 -30.46 -2.69 3.82
C MET A 465 -31.72 -3.20 4.54
N ASN A 466 -32.85 -3.32 3.83
CA ASN A 466 -34.10 -3.85 4.40
C ASN A 466 -33.96 -5.35 4.72
N VAL A 467 -33.32 -6.13 3.86
CA VAL A 467 -33.08 -7.57 4.07
C VAL A 467 -32.21 -7.81 5.31
N LEU A 468 -31.15 -7.01 5.50
CA LEU A 468 -30.32 -7.08 6.70
C LEU A 468 -31.08 -6.64 7.96
N LEU A 469 -31.93 -5.61 7.87
CA LEU A 469 -32.81 -5.22 8.99
C LEU A 469 -33.77 -6.34 9.40
N GLU A 470 -34.46 -6.96 8.45
CA GLU A 470 -35.38 -8.07 8.73
C GLU A 470 -34.66 -9.28 9.34
N LYS A 471 -33.52 -9.69 8.75
CA LYS A 471 -32.71 -10.78 9.32
C LYS A 471 -32.23 -10.44 10.74
N ALA A 472 -31.71 -9.23 10.96
CA ALA A 472 -31.23 -8.79 12.26
C ALA A 472 -32.35 -8.75 13.31
N ALA A 473 -33.53 -8.24 12.93
CA ALA A 473 -34.70 -8.17 13.81
C ALA A 473 -35.22 -9.56 14.18
N ARG A 474 -35.26 -10.50 13.21
CA ARG A 474 -35.55 -11.91 13.48
C ARG A 474 -34.53 -12.51 14.45
N SER A 475 -33.22 -12.42 14.20
CA SER A 475 -32.21 -12.96 15.12
C SER A 475 -32.26 -12.34 16.52
N ALA A 476 -32.54 -11.04 16.61
CA ALA A 476 -32.67 -10.35 17.89
C ALA A 476 -33.91 -10.80 18.67
N LYS A 477 -35.06 -10.98 17.99
CA LYS A 477 -36.26 -11.55 18.62
C LYS A 477 -36.02 -13.01 19.02
N THR A 478 -35.49 -13.86 18.13
CA THR A 478 -35.21 -15.27 18.45
C THR A 478 -34.26 -15.41 19.63
N PHE A 479 -33.26 -14.53 19.79
CA PHE A 479 -32.44 -14.50 21.01
C PHE A 479 -33.30 -14.22 22.25
N ILE A 480 -34.11 -13.16 22.23
CA ILE A 480 -34.96 -12.74 23.35
C ILE A 480 -36.00 -13.80 23.71
N ASP A 481 -36.55 -14.52 22.72
CA ASP A 481 -37.56 -15.55 22.90
C ASP A 481 -36.99 -16.87 23.50
N ILE A 482 -35.68 -17.15 23.36
CA ILE A 482 -35.04 -18.40 23.85
C ILE A 482 -34.06 -18.19 25.02
N ALA A 483 -33.54 -16.98 25.22
CA ALA A 483 -32.61 -16.68 26.30
C ALA A 483 -33.37 -16.31 27.57
N PRO A 484 -32.93 -16.76 28.76
CA PRO A 484 -33.56 -16.37 30.01
C PRO A 484 -33.19 -14.91 30.36
N LEU A 485 -34.00 -14.22 31.17
CA LEU A 485 -33.80 -12.78 31.42
C LEU A 485 -32.52 -12.44 32.20
N ASP A 486 -31.89 -13.42 32.85
CA ASP A 486 -30.59 -13.33 33.52
C ASP A 486 -29.37 -13.54 32.58
N ASP A 487 -29.60 -13.90 31.31
CA ASP A 487 -28.53 -14.10 30.34
C ASP A 487 -27.66 -12.83 30.18
N LEU A 488 -26.34 -13.02 30.27
CA LEU A 488 -25.32 -11.95 30.25
C LEU A 488 -25.41 -11.04 29.00
N HIS A 489 -26.05 -11.49 27.92
CA HIS A 489 -26.21 -10.73 26.70
C HIS A 489 -27.63 -10.19 26.48
N MET A 490 -28.59 -10.53 27.36
CA MET A 490 -29.96 -10.02 27.29
C MET A 490 -30.06 -8.48 27.25
N PRO A 491 -29.30 -7.70 28.06
CA PRO A 491 -29.34 -6.24 27.95
C PRO A 491 -28.80 -5.71 26.62
N VAL A 492 -27.75 -6.34 26.06
CA VAL A 492 -27.23 -6.00 24.72
C VAL A 492 -28.30 -6.25 23.68
N MET A 493 -28.99 -7.38 23.78
CA MET A 493 -29.93 -7.84 22.76
C MET A 493 -31.25 -7.07 22.78
N TYR A 494 -31.73 -6.63 23.94
CA TYR A 494 -32.79 -5.61 24.00
C TYR A 494 -32.32 -4.25 23.45
N GLY A 495 -31.07 -3.85 23.70
CA GLY A 495 -30.44 -2.68 23.08
C GLY A 495 -30.46 -2.74 21.54
N VAL A 496 -30.04 -3.86 20.98
CA VAL A 496 -30.03 -4.14 19.53
C VAL A 496 -31.45 -4.23 18.96
N ALA A 497 -32.34 -4.99 19.61
CA ALA A 497 -33.73 -5.16 19.19
C ALA A 497 -34.52 -3.84 19.19
N GLY A 498 -34.34 -2.98 20.19
CA GLY A 498 -35.00 -1.68 20.25
C GLY A 498 -34.52 -0.73 19.15
N LEU A 499 -33.22 -0.74 18.83
CA LEU A 499 -32.67 0.05 17.71
C LEU A 499 -33.15 -0.49 16.35
N LEU A 500 -33.16 -1.81 16.16
CA LEU A 500 -33.72 -2.43 14.94
C LEU A 500 -35.23 -2.14 14.80
N THR A 501 -35.98 -2.17 15.90
CA THR A 501 -37.41 -1.82 15.94
C THR A 501 -37.63 -0.35 15.57
N LEU A 502 -36.79 0.57 16.06
CA LEU A 502 -36.80 1.96 15.61
C LEU A 502 -36.44 2.09 14.13
N ALA A 503 -35.48 1.31 13.62
CA ALA A 503 -35.02 1.40 12.23
C ALA A 503 -36.12 0.94 11.27
N ALA A 504 -36.75 -0.20 11.54
CA ALA A 504 -37.90 -0.70 10.78
C ALA A 504 -39.16 0.16 11.01
N ASN A 505 -39.61 0.23 12.26
CA ASN A 505 -40.98 0.57 12.63
C ASN A 505 -41.11 1.89 13.43
N GLY A 506 -40.03 2.63 13.69
CA GLY A 506 -40.05 3.82 14.58
C GLY A 506 -41.04 4.92 14.18
N HIS A 507 -41.40 5.00 12.89
CA HIS A 507 -42.40 5.92 12.35
C HIS A 507 -43.86 5.51 12.56
N THR A 508 -44.11 4.25 12.93
CA THR A 508 -45.41 3.66 13.26
C THR A 508 -45.53 3.22 14.72
N TRP A 509 -44.40 3.16 15.45
CA TRP A 509 -44.33 2.74 16.85
C TRP A 509 -45.19 3.67 17.71
N ARG A 510 -46.21 3.12 18.40
CA ARG A 510 -47.14 3.90 19.23
C ARG A 510 -46.49 4.22 20.58
N ASP A 511 -46.95 5.27 21.24
CA ASP A 511 -46.35 5.67 22.53
C ASP A 511 -46.58 4.62 23.63
N VAL A 512 -47.66 3.82 23.52
CA VAL A 512 -47.89 2.63 24.36
C VAL A 512 -46.82 1.57 24.13
N ASP A 513 -46.57 1.20 22.87
CA ASP A 513 -45.58 0.19 22.49
C ASP A 513 -44.16 0.59 22.92
N PHE A 514 -43.85 1.88 22.76
CA PHE A 514 -42.59 2.49 23.19
C PHE A 514 -42.42 2.43 24.71
N GLN A 515 -43.50 2.68 25.47
CA GLN A 515 -43.50 2.59 26.92
C GLN A 515 -43.36 1.13 27.39
N THR A 516 -44.06 0.17 26.79
CA THR A 516 -43.88 -1.27 27.07
C THR A 516 -42.43 -1.73 26.84
N ALA A 517 -41.82 -1.34 25.72
CA ALA A 517 -40.42 -1.69 25.44
C ALA A 517 -39.44 -1.00 26.42
N LYS A 518 -39.73 0.23 26.85
CA LYS A 518 -38.98 0.96 27.87
C LYS A 518 -39.08 0.31 29.26
N ASP A 519 -40.25 -0.20 29.63
CA ASP A 519 -40.47 -0.86 30.92
C ASP A 519 -39.81 -2.24 30.95
N GLN A 520 -39.91 -3.02 29.86
CA GLN A 520 -39.15 -4.26 29.68
C GLN A 520 -37.63 -4.03 29.73
N PHE A 521 -37.13 -3.03 29.02
CA PHE A 521 -35.71 -2.65 29.06
C PHE A 521 -35.28 -2.24 30.49
N SER A 522 -36.12 -1.50 31.21
CA SER A 522 -35.84 -1.08 32.59
C SER A 522 -35.76 -2.28 33.54
N LEU A 523 -36.72 -3.21 33.46
CA LEU A 523 -36.72 -4.46 34.23
C LEU A 523 -35.45 -5.27 34.00
N ILE A 524 -35.03 -5.45 32.74
CA ILE A 524 -33.79 -6.17 32.40
C ILE A 524 -32.55 -5.44 32.93
N CYS A 525 -32.58 -4.11 32.93
CA CYS A 525 -31.53 -3.31 33.56
C CYS A 525 -31.52 -3.41 35.09
N ASP A 526 -32.64 -3.70 35.76
CA ASP A 526 -32.69 -4.03 37.19
C ASP A 526 -32.21 -5.47 37.46
N ILE A 527 -32.63 -6.45 36.65
CA ILE A 527 -32.17 -7.85 36.74
C ILE A 527 -30.65 -7.94 36.59
N ALA A 528 -30.08 -7.36 35.52
CA ALA A 528 -28.63 -7.37 35.27
C ALA A 528 -27.81 -6.61 36.33
N ARG A 529 -28.43 -5.73 37.12
CA ARG A 529 -27.82 -5.13 38.32
C ARG A 529 -27.91 -6.08 39.53
N CYS A 530 -28.99 -6.83 39.67
CA CYS A 530 -29.21 -7.76 40.78
C CYS A 530 -28.37 -9.04 40.69
N THR A 531 -28.17 -9.59 39.48
CA THR A 531 -27.35 -10.80 39.24
C THR A 531 -25.86 -10.61 39.52
N SER A 532 -25.41 -9.39 39.85
CA SER A 532 -24.00 -9.02 40.10
C SER A 532 -23.03 -9.31 38.94
N THR A 533 -23.53 -9.65 37.76
CA THR A 533 -22.75 -9.67 36.52
C THR A 533 -22.23 -8.27 36.23
N SER A 534 -20.92 -8.10 36.02
CA SER A 534 -20.32 -6.80 35.69
C SER A 534 -20.60 -6.43 34.22
N PHE A 535 -21.85 -6.13 33.90
CA PHE A 535 -22.29 -5.77 32.56
C PHE A 535 -21.69 -4.44 32.12
N GLU A 536 -20.67 -4.48 31.27
CA GLU A 536 -20.14 -3.29 30.59
C GLU A 536 -21.19 -2.76 29.59
N PRO A 537 -21.72 -1.53 29.76
CA PRO A 537 -22.82 -1.07 28.92
C PRO A 537 -22.38 -0.81 27.48
N THR A 538 -22.88 -1.59 26.53
CA THR A 538 -22.53 -1.46 25.11
C THR A 538 -23.03 -0.14 24.51
N LYS A 539 -22.37 0.32 23.44
CA LYS A 539 -22.77 1.55 22.70
C LYS A 539 -24.24 1.48 22.23
N GLN A 540 -24.72 0.30 21.84
CA GLN A 540 -26.12 0.04 21.51
C GLN A 540 -27.05 0.24 22.72
N TRP A 541 -26.71 -0.36 23.88
CA TRP A 541 -27.48 -0.22 25.12
C TRP A 541 -27.56 1.24 25.60
N ILE A 542 -26.42 1.96 25.64
CA ILE A 542 -26.38 3.37 26.08
C ILE A 542 -27.24 4.23 25.13
N THR A 543 -27.16 3.97 23.83
CA THR A 543 -27.97 4.70 22.83
C THR A 543 -29.46 4.49 23.05
N LEU A 544 -29.92 3.24 23.22
CA LEU A 544 -31.33 2.96 23.44
C LEU A 544 -31.82 3.54 24.77
N ALA A 545 -31.02 3.46 25.84
CA ALA A 545 -31.33 4.06 27.13
C ALA A 545 -31.55 5.58 27.02
N HIS A 546 -30.67 6.31 26.32
CA HIS A 546 -30.86 7.74 26.10
C HIS A 546 -32.06 8.07 25.23
N ILE A 547 -32.38 7.23 24.23
CA ILE A 547 -33.63 7.35 23.46
C ILE A 547 -34.85 7.19 24.37
N PHE A 548 -34.93 6.14 25.19
CA PHE A 548 -36.04 5.91 26.12
C PHE A 548 -36.20 7.02 27.18
N VAL A 549 -35.11 7.65 27.61
CA VAL A 549 -35.16 8.81 28.53
C VAL A 549 -35.66 10.07 27.84
N ARG A 550 -35.15 10.40 26.64
CA ARG A 550 -35.34 11.73 26.02
C ARG A 550 -36.47 11.82 25.00
N MET A 551 -36.92 10.69 24.42
CA MET A 551 -37.87 10.67 23.29
C MET A 551 -39.12 11.54 23.48
N SER A 552 -39.72 11.58 24.68
CA SER A 552 -40.95 12.36 24.90
C SER A 552 -40.72 13.86 24.68
N ALA A 553 -39.72 14.45 25.36
CA ALA A 553 -39.36 15.86 25.19
C ALA A 553 -38.81 16.16 23.78
N ALA A 554 -37.98 15.26 23.25
CA ALA A 554 -37.48 15.34 21.88
C ALA A 554 -38.62 15.37 20.86
N TRP A 555 -39.66 14.56 21.03
CA TRP A 555 -40.80 14.48 20.12
C TRP A 555 -41.79 15.64 20.30
N GLU A 556 -41.96 16.17 21.51
CA GLU A 556 -42.75 17.38 21.76
C GLU A 556 -42.20 18.60 21.00
N VAL A 557 -40.88 18.81 21.08
CA VAL A 557 -40.17 19.90 20.38
C VAL A 557 -40.05 19.61 18.88
N TRP A 558 -39.46 18.47 18.51
CA TRP A 558 -39.03 18.19 17.14
C TRP A 558 -40.01 17.33 16.34
N GLY A 559 -40.97 16.63 16.94
CA GLY A 559 -41.85 15.68 16.26
C GLY A 559 -42.74 16.30 15.19
N ARG A 560 -43.28 17.50 15.44
CA ARG A 560 -43.96 18.33 14.41
C ARG A 560 -43.03 18.72 13.26
N THR A 561 -41.73 18.79 13.51
CA THR A 561 -40.71 19.13 12.52
C THR A 561 -40.31 17.90 11.70
N VAL A 562 -39.99 16.78 12.35
CA VAL A 562 -39.64 15.50 11.72
C VAL A 562 -40.80 14.99 10.86
N SER A 563 -42.04 15.08 11.36
CA SER A 563 -43.26 14.65 10.64
C SER A 563 -43.60 15.52 9.41
N ARG A 564 -43.01 16.70 9.27
CA ARG A 564 -43.21 17.60 8.11
C ARG A 564 -42.28 17.30 6.93
N GLN A 565 -41.41 16.29 7.00
CA GLN A 565 -40.63 15.86 5.85
C GLN A 565 -41.58 15.39 4.73
N PRO A 566 -41.57 16.00 3.53
CA PRO A 566 -42.46 15.60 2.44
C PRO A 566 -42.06 14.20 1.95
N ASN A 567 -43.06 13.35 1.71
CA ASN A 567 -42.85 11.95 1.32
C ASN A 567 -42.36 11.84 -0.14
N LYS A 568 -41.09 12.21 -0.38
CA LYS A 568 -40.38 12.03 -1.66
C LYS A 568 -40.45 10.54 -2.02
N GLN A 569 -40.77 10.18 -3.28
CA GLN A 569 -41.29 8.86 -3.71
C GLN A 569 -40.32 7.66 -3.67
N TYR A 570 -39.44 7.59 -2.67
CA TYR A 570 -38.62 6.40 -2.36
C TYR A 570 -39.32 5.45 -1.38
N SER A 571 -40.49 5.83 -0.87
CA SER A 571 -41.40 4.95 -0.11
C SER A 571 -42.01 3.88 -1.03
N THR A 572 -41.24 2.84 -1.33
CA THR A 572 -41.80 1.48 -1.29
C THR A 572 -42.11 1.17 0.17
N GLU A 573 -43.36 0.88 0.49
CA GLU A 573 -43.74 0.49 1.85
C GLU A 573 -43.01 -0.79 2.24
N VAL A 574 -42.12 -0.68 3.24
CA VAL A 574 -41.57 -1.85 3.92
C VAL A 574 -42.74 -2.49 4.66
N ARG A 575 -43.01 -3.78 4.44
CA ARG A 575 -44.05 -4.50 5.19
C ARG A 575 -43.74 -4.38 6.69
N PRO A 576 -44.74 -4.14 7.57
CA PRO A 576 -44.49 -4.07 9.01
C PRO A 576 -43.73 -5.31 9.50
N ILE A 577 -42.50 -5.12 9.99
CA ILE A 577 -41.64 -6.23 10.41
C ILE A 577 -42.08 -6.63 11.82
N VAL A 578 -43.13 -7.46 11.85
CA VAL A 578 -43.87 -7.94 13.04
C VAL A 578 -44.57 -6.80 13.81
N GLY A 579 -45.64 -7.14 14.54
CA GLY A 579 -46.28 -6.21 15.47
C GLY A 579 -45.40 -5.89 16.69
N PRO A 580 -45.72 -4.82 17.45
CA PRO A 580 -44.98 -4.44 18.66
C PRO A 580 -45.12 -5.43 19.83
N GLU A 581 -45.93 -6.47 19.68
CA GLU A 581 -46.16 -7.48 20.71
C GLU A 581 -45.10 -8.59 20.60
N PHE A 582 -44.18 -8.62 21.57
CA PHE A 582 -43.22 -9.71 21.78
C PHE A 582 -43.89 -10.97 22.34
N GLY A 583 -44.97 -11.42 21.70
CA GLY A 583 -45.65 -12.67 21.99
C GLY A 583 -45.15 -13.83 21.13
N PRO A 584 -45.41 -15.09 21.55
CA PRO A 584 -45.14 -16.28 20.73
C PRO A 584 -46.08 -16.30 19.51
N VAL A 585 -45.50 -16.50 18.33
CA VAL A 585 -46.25 -16.56 17.05
C VAL A 585 -46.32 -18.02 16.59
N THR A 586 -47.52 -18.51 16.31
CA THR A 586 -47.77 -19.89 15.89
C THR A 586 -48.42 -19.99 14.51
N GLY A 587 -47.78 -20.75 13.61
CA GLY A 587 -48.41 -21.29 12.38
C GLY A 587 -48.42 -20.39 11.13
N ASP A 588 -47.41 -20.53 10.28
CA ASP A 588 -47.53 -21.08 8.90
C ASP A 588 -46.23 -20.84 8.11
N SER A 589 -45.40 -21.88 7.97
CA SER A 589 -44.02 -21.79 7.46
C SER A 589 -43.87 -21.78 5.93
N ASP A 590 -44.80 -22.40 5.21
CA ASP A 590 -44.46 -23.04 3.94
C ASP A 590 -44.44 -22.09 2.73
N SER A 591 -44.88 -20.84 2.90
CA SER A 591 -44.82 -19.80 1.85
C SER A 591 -43.59 -18.87 1.95
N GLU A 592 -42.86 -18.88 3.07
CA GLU A 592 -41.74 -17.93 3.30
C GLU A 592 -40.39 -18.47 2.79
N LEU A 593 -40.22 -19.80 2.78
CA LEU A 593 -39.01 -20.50 2.28
C LEU A 593 -38.67 -20.18 0.82
N ASP A 594 -39.68 -20.04 -0.04
CA ASP A 594 -39.48 -19.78 -1.47
C ASP A 594 -38.97 -18.34 -1.74
N HIS A 595 -39.24 -17.41 -0.81
CA HIS A 595 -38.64 -16.07 -0.82
C HIS A 595 -37.22 -16.07 -0.27
N THR A 596 -36.95 -16.76 0.85
CA THR A 596 -35.59 -16.77 1.44
C THR A 596 -34.56 -17.46 0.55
N ALA A 597 -34.94 -18.53 -0.18
CA ALA A 597 -34.08 -19.18 -1.16
C ALA A 597 -33.68 -18.24 -2.32
N ASN A 598 -34.65 -17.51 -2.89
CA ASN A 598 -34.38 -16.50 -3.92
C ASN A 598 -33.53 -15.33 -3.40
N LEU A 599 -33.65 -15.00 -2.11
CA LEU A 599 -32.94 -13.92 -1.44
C LEU A 599 -31.48 -14.29 -1.11
N ALA A 600 -31.22 -15.51 -0.68
CA ALA A 600 -29.86 -16.05 -0.53
C ALA A 600 -29.13 -16.07 -1.89
N ALA A 601 -29.83 -16.51 -2.94
CA ALA A 601 -29.34 -16.44 -4.31
C ALA A 601 -29.25 -15.01 -4.89
N LEU A 602 -29.78 -13.98 -4.21
CA LEU A 602 -29.55 -12.57 -4.53
C LEU A 602 -28.25 -12.08 -3.86
N LEU A 603 -28.04 -12.43 -2.59
CA LEU A 603 -26.85 -12.07 -1.82
C LEU A 603 -25.56 -12.66 -2.43
N GLU A 604 -25.56 -13.93 -2.87
CA GLU A 604 -24.43 -14.50 -3.62
C GLU A 604 -24.15 -13.81 -4.97
N LYS A 605 -25.15 -13.16 -5.58
CA LYS A 605 -24.98 -12.41 -6.85
C LYS A 605 -24.49 -10.98 -6.63
N LEU A 606 -24.73 -10.40 -5.45
CA LEU A 606 -24.34 -9.02 -5.11
C LEU A 606 -22.85 -8.90 -4.74
N ASP A 607 -22.19 -9.99 -4.33
CA ASP A 607 -20.77 -10.06 -3.92
C ASP A 607 -19.75 -9.59 -5.00
N ILE A 608 -20.23 -9.32 -6.22
CA ILE A 608 -19.43 -8.90 -7.40
C ILE A 608 -19.49 -7.37 -7.63
N LEU A 609 -20.41 -6.63 -6.98
CA LEU A 609 -20.83 -5.28 -7.42
C LEU A 609 -20.33 -4.10 -6.55
N TYR A 610 -19.19 -4.23 -5.87
CA TYR A 610 -18.66 -3.17 -4.99
C TYR A 610 -17.47 -2.40 -5.60
N GLY A 611 -17.77 -1.18 -6.07
CA GLY A 611 -16.81 -0.10 -6.33
C GLY A 611 -17.16 1.17 -5.53
N PRO A 612 -16.28 2.18 -5.50
CA PRO A 612 -16.53 3.41 -4.76
C PRO A 612 -17.78 4.14 -5.28
N VAL A 613 -18.46 4.82 -4.36
CA VAL A 613 -19.75 5.51 -4.55
C VAL A 613 -19.79 6.31 -5.86
N GLN A 614 -20.82 6.07 -6.67
CA GLN A 614 -21.23 7.07 -7.66
C GLN A 614 -22.09 8.11 -6.95
N PRO A 615 -21.69 9.40 -6.91
CA PRO A 615 -22.63 10.45 -6.56
C PRO A 615 -23.79 10.38 -7.54
N GLY A 616 -25.01 10.31 -7.02
CA GLY A 616 -26.22 10.45 -7.83
C GLY A 616 -26.14 11.79 -8.55
N VAL A 617 -25.92 11.74 -9.87
CA VAL A 617 -25.58 12.95 -10.64
C VAL A 617 -26.74 13.92 -10.54
N GLY A 618 -26.47 15.13 -10.02
CA GLY A 618 -27.43 16.23 -9.97
C GLY A 618 -28.00 16.54 -11.36
N ARG A 619 -29.04 17.38 -11.44
CA ARG A 619 -29.80 17.62 -12.68
C ARG A 619 -29.07 18.51 -13.70
N TYR A 620 -27.78 18.26 -13.90
CA TYR A 620 -27.11 18.47 -15.18
C TYR A 620 -27.96 17.88 -16.32
N GLY A 621 -27.96 18.54 -17.48
CA GLY A 621 -28.76 18.14 -18.63
C GLY A 621 -28.40 16.74 -19.15
N THR A 622 -29.21 16.21 -20.08
CA THR A 622 -29.11 14.85 -20.65
C THR A 622 -27.84 14.58 -21.49
N ALA A 623 -26.82 15.42 -21.38
CA ALA A 623 -25.48 15.21 -21.91
C ALA A 623 -24.86 13.91 -21.38
N GLN A 624 -24.83 12.88 -22.24
CA GLN A 624 -23.95 11.73 -22.03
C GLN A 624 -22.49 12.22 -22.13
N LEU A 625 -21.85 12.38 -20.97
CA LEU A 625 -20.43 12.70 -20.83
C LEU A 625 -19.62 11.40 -20.71
N HIS A 626 -18.45 11.37 -21.35
CA HIS A 626 -17.49 10.29 -21.10
C HIS A 626 -16.96 10.45 -19.66
N ARG A 627 -16.57 9.35 -19.01
CA ARG A 627 -15.91 9.38 -17.69
C ARG A 627 -14.51 8.82 -17.79
N CYS A 628 -13.55 9.43 -17.09
CA CYS A 628 -12.21 8.87 -17.00
C CYS A 628 -12.22 7.54 -16.23
N ALA A 629 -11.69 6.48 -16.84
CA ALA A 629 -11.65 5.15 -16.23
C ALA A 629 -10.90 5.09 -14.88
N ALA A 630 -9.96 6.01 -14.63
CA ALA A 630 -9.07 6.01 -13.48
C ALA A 630 -9.48 6.94 -12.32
N CYS A 631 -10.42 7.87 -12.55
CA CYS A 631 -10.85 8.83 -11.52
C CYS A 631 -12.32 9.26 -11.64
N ASN A 632 -13.12 8.60 -12.49
CA ASN A 632 -14.54 8.84 -12.78
C ASN A 632 -14.98 10.26 -13.17
N ARG A 633 -14.05 11.23 -13.22
CA ARG A 633 -14.26 12.61 -13.65
C ARG A 633 -14.94 12.66 -15.03
N PRO A 634 -16.08 13.36 -15.18
CA PRO A 634 -16.81 13.46 -16.44
C PRO A 634 -16.19 14.50 -17.37
N GLY A 635 -16.32 14.30 -18.68
CA GLY A 635 -15.93 15.29 -19.69
C GLY A 635 -16.42 14.94 -21.08
N ALA A 636 -16.69 15.96 -21.88
CA ALA A 636 -17.18 15.85 -23.24
C ALA A 636 -16.04 15.58 -24.23
N THR A 637 -14.88 16.21 -24.07
CA THR A 637 -13.74 16.17 -25.02
C THR A 637 -12.75 15.01 -24.81
N LEU A 638 -13.00 14.10 -23.86
CA LEU A 638 -12.01 13.17 -23.30
C LEU A 638 -11.31 12.22 -24.31
N ARG A 639 -10.18 12.68 -24.86
CA ARG A 639 -9.09 11.83 -25.37
C ARG A 639 -8.04 11.53 -24.29
N LYS A 640 -7.76 12.53 -23.43
CA LYS A 640 -7.02 12.41 -22.17
C LYS A 640 -7.82 13.15 -21.09
N CYS A 641 -7.82 12.68 -19.85
CA CYS A 641 -8.46 13.37 -18.73
C CYS A 641 -7.57 14.50 -18.21
N ALA A 642 -8.08 15.73 -18.06
CA ALA A 642 -7.29 16.85 -17.56
C ALA A 642 -6.75 16.59 -16.13
N GLY A 643 -7.60 16.08 -15.23
CA GLY A 643 -7.24 15.86 -13.82
C GLY A 643 -6.15 14.81 -13.58
N CYS A 644 -6.18 13.68 -14.29
CA CYS A 644 -5.17 12.60 -14.10
C CYS A 644 -4.23 12.39 -15.29
N ARG A 645 -4.35 13.19 -16.37
CA ARG A 645 -3.57 13.19 -17.62
C ARG A 645 -3.53 11.88 -18.44
N ARG A 646 -4.17 10.80 -17.97
CA ARG A 646 -4.26 9.48 -18.64
C ARG A 646 -5.19 9.53 -19.87
N VAL A 647 -4.88 8.72 -20.89
CA VAL A 647 -5.75 8.43 -22.05
C VAL A 647 -6.98 7.64 -21.58
N SER A 648 -8.14 7.88 -22.20
CA SER A 648 -9.42 7.32 -21.75
C SER A 648 -10.17 6.56 -22.85
N HIS A 649 -10.42 5.26 -22.62
CA HIS A 649 -11.45 4.50 -23.31
C HIS A 649 -12.49 3.98 -22.32
N LEU A 650 -13.63 4.67 -22.24
CA LEU A 650 -14.93 4.02 -22.09
C LEU A 650 -15.80 4.52 -23.23
N HIS A 651 -16.22 3.62 -24.11
CA HIS A 651 -17.37 3.86 -24.96
C HIS A 651 -18.62 3.44 -24.20
N PHE A 652 -19.59 4.35 -24.10
CA PHE A 652 -20.97 3.95 -23.95
C PHE A 652 -21.42 3.44 -25.33
N HIS A 653 -21.81 2.18 -25.42
CA HIS A 653 -22.53 1.70 -26.60
C HIS A 653 -23.99 2.18 -26.51
N PRO A 654 -24.52 2.88 -27.52
CA PRO A 654 -25.97 2.99 -27.69
C PRO A 654 -26.53 1.60 -28.02
N THR A 655 -27.71 1.29 -27.49
CA THR A 655 -28.44 0.06 -27.84
C THR A 655 -28.97 0.16 -29.27
N ALA A 656 -28.20 -0.38 -30.22
CA ALA A 656 -28.57 -0.51 -31.62
C ALA A 656 -28.76 -2.00 -31.97
N THR A 657 -29.95 -2.36 -32.43
CA THR A 657 -30.32 -3.73 -32.81
C THR A 657 -29.78 -4.09 -34.19
N MET A 658 -28.83 -5.04 -34.25
CA MET A 658 -28.36 -5.70 -35.48
C MET A 658 -27.99 -7.18 -35.20
N PRO A 659 -27.97 -8.06 -36.22
CA PRO A 659 -28.11 -9.51 -36.04
C PRO A 659 -26.79 -10.28 -35.85
N SER A 660 -26.92 -11.57 -35.55
CA SER A 660 -25.84 -12.51 -35.25
C SER A 660 -25.14 -13.09 -36.49
N SER A 661 -23.80 -13.14 -36.46
CA SER A 661 -22.96 -14.24 -36.99
C SER A 661 -21.47 -13.96 -36.75
N ALA A 662 -20.66 -15.04 -36.74
CA ALA A 662 -19.19 -15.06 -36.65
C ALA A 662 -18.54 -14.42 -35.40
N THR A 663 -18.14 -15.28 -34.45
CA THR A 663 -17.27 -14.92 -33.31
C THR A 663 -15.80 -15.06 -33.67
N ASP A 664 -15.03 -14.00 -33.47
CA ASP A 664 -13.55 -14.00 -33.51
C ASP A 664 -13.05 -13.85 -32.04
N PRO A 665 -12.12 -14.69 -31.54
CA PRO A 665 -11.82 -14.72 -30.11
C PRO A 665 -11.05 -13.46 -29.65
N ALA A 666 -11.60 -12.77 -28.64
CA ALA A 666 -11.03 -11.54 -28.12
C ALA A 666 -9.64 -11.75 -27.51
N LEU A 667 -8.69 -10.90 -27.92
CA LEU A 667 -7.31 -10.86 -27.39
C LEU A 667 -7.28 -10.23 -25.98
N ASP A 668 -7.65 -11.03 -24.98
CA ASP A 668 -7.42 -10.69 -23.58
C ASP A 668 -5.92 -10.47 -23.30
N SER A 669 -5.61 -9.50 -22.44
CA SER A 669 -4.23 -9.26 -22.00
C SER A 669 -3.74 -10.48 -21.21
N PRO A 670 -2.61 -11.12 -21.59
CA PRO A 670 -2.09 -12.26 -20.86
C PRO A 670 -1.85 -11.92 -19.40
N VAL A 671 -2.13 -12.88 -18.52
CA VAL A 671 -1.87 -12.79 -17.07
C VAL A 671 -0.37 -12.99 -16.82
N THR A 672 0.13 -12.62 -15.63
CA THR A 672 1.49 -13.01 -15.23
C THR A 672 1.50 -14.52 -14.94
N PRO A 673 2.44 -15.31 -15.48
CA PRO A 673 2.51 -16.76 -15.25
C PRO A 673 2.53 -17.11 -13.75
N ASP A 674 1.94 -18.23 -13.34
CA ASP A 674 2.01 -18.68 -11.94
C ASP A 674 3.45 -19.14 -11.62
N LEU A 675 4.03 -18.63 -10.54
CA LEU A 675 5.37 -19.00 -10.08
C LEU A 675 5.45 -20.48 -9.66
N HIS A 676 4.34 -21.15 -9.33
CA HIS A 676 4.32 -22.59 -9.12
C HIS A 676 4.74 -23.36 -10.38
N LEU A 677 4.39 -22.88 -11.57
CA LEU A 677 4.76 -23.53 -12.83
C LEU A 677 6.27 -23.48 -13.05
N ALA A 678 6.99 -22.46 -12.56
CA ALA A 678 8.45 -22.45 -12.63
C ALA A 678 9.09 -23.71 -12.00
N SER A 679 8.49 -24.26 -10.93
CA SER A 679 8.98 -25.47 -10.27
C SER A 679 8.35 -26.76 -10.80
N SER A 680 7.10 -26.73 -11.29
CA SER A 680 6.33 -27.93 -11.68
C SER A 680 6.29 -28.21 -13.18
N ASP A 681 6.33 -27.18 -14.02
CA ASP A 681 6.49 -27.27 -15.47
C ASP A 681 7.24 -26.02 -16.01
N PRO A 682 8.59 -26.03 -15.94
CA PRO A 682 9.42 -24.94 -16.44
C PRO A 682 9.13 -24.54 -17.88
N LEU A 683 8.74 -25.48 -18.74
CA LEU A 683 8.56 -25.25 -20.18
C LEU A 683 7.24 -24.55 -20.48
N VAL A 684 6.16 -24.93 -19.79
CA VAL A 684 4.89 -24.20 -19.85
C VAL A 684 5.02 -22.81 -19.21
N TRP A 685 5.74 -22.68 -18.10
CA TRP A 685 6.01 -21.38 -17.46
C TRP A 685 6.78 -20.43 -18.39
N GLU A 686 7.85 -20.92 -19.05
CA GLU A 686 8.62 -20.16 -20.04
C GLU A 686 7.75 -19.75 -21.23
N LYS A 687 6.94 -20.68 -21.76
CA LYS A 687 6.04 -20.44 -22.90
C LYS A 687 5.02 -19.35 -22.60
N GLN A 688 4.47 -19.30 -21.39
CA GLN A 688 3.55 -18.23 -20.98
C GLN A 688 4.26 -16.86 -20.85
N TRP A 689 5.52 -16.83 -20.40
CA TRP A 689 6.33 -15.60 -20.40
C TRP A 689 6.64 -15.11 -21.82
N GLU A 690 7.06 -16.00 -22.73
CA GLU A 690 7.36 -15.65 -24.13
C GLU A 690 6.09 -15.20 -24.88
N GLN A 691 4.93 -15.82 -24.64
CA GLN A 691 3.63 -15.31 -25.13
C GLN A 691 3.32 -13.89 -24.61
N ARG A 692 3.59 -13.61 -23.34
CA ARG A 692 3.44 -12.27 -22.75
C ARG A 692 4.40 -11.25 -23.38
N TYR A 693 5.63 -11.64 -23.66
CA TYR A 693 6.62 -10.81 -24.36
C TYR A 693 6.16 -10.48 -25.78
N GLN A 694 5.72 -11.49 -26.55
CA GLN A 694 5.22 -11.32 -27.91
C GLN A 694 4.00 -10.40 -27.95
N PHE A 695 3.03 -10.56 -27.04
CA PHE A 695 1.90 -9.64 -26.89
C PHE A 695 2.36 -8.19 -26.63
N THR A 696 3.35 -8.00 -25.75
CA THR A 696 3.88 -6.67 -25.38
C THR A 696 4.61 -6.02 -26.56
N VAL A 697 5.39 -6.79 -27.33
CA VAL A 697 6.09 -6.31 -28.54
C VAL A 697 5.11 -5.99 -29.67
N VAL A 698 4.14 -6.85 -29.94
CA VAL A 698 3.15 -6.68 -31.02
C VAL A 698 2.24 -5.48 -30.75
N THR A 699 1.73 -5.33 -29.53
CA THR A 699 0.89 -4.16 -29.16
C THR A 699 1.68 -2.86 -29.25
N ASN A 700 2.95 -2.83 -28.80
CA ASN A 700 3.79 -1.64 -28.88
C ASN A 700 4.19 -1.26 -30.32
N ARG A 701 4.35 -2.20 -31.25
CA ARG A 701 4.66 -1.91 -32.68
C ARG A 701 3.64 -0.98 -33.37
N SER A 702 2.42 -0.89 -32.85
CA SER A 702 1.38 0.03 -33.35
C SER A 702 1.57 1.50 -32.96
N ARG A 703 2.58 1.83 -32.13
CA ARG A 703 2.82 3.18 -31.61
C ARG A 703 4.29 3.58 -31.79
N PRO A 704 4.61 4.71 -32.45
CA PRO A 704 6.00 5.11 -32.71
C PRO A 704 6.78 5.60 -31.47
N GLU A 705 6.15 5.65 -30.28
CA GLU A 705 6.82 5.90 -29.01
C GLU A 705 7.04 4.59 -28.23
N SER A 706 8.16 3.90 -28.49
CA SER A 706 8.47 2.57 -27.95
C SER A 706 8.88 2.53 -26.47
N LEU A 707 8.31 3.42 -25.63
CA LEU A 707 8.65 3.59 -24.20
C LEU A 707 7.43 3.39 -23.28
N CYS A 708 6.26 3.04 -23.83
CA CYS A 708 5.00 3.14 -23.09
C CYS A 708 4.76 2.04 -22.05
N HIS A 709 5.48 0.91 -22.07
CA HIS A 709 5.35 -0.12 -21.04
C HIS A 709 6.18 0.22 -19.80
N GLU A 710 7.44 0.58 -20.01
CA GLU A 710 8.42 0.93 -18.98
C GLU A 710 8.03 2.23 -18.28
N ARG A 711 7.56 3.25 -19.02
CA ARG A 711 6.98 4.47 -18.44
C ARG A 711 5.69 4.20 -17.67
N TRP A 712 4.88 3.20 -18.06
CA TRP A 712 3.68 2.82 -17.32
C TRP A 712 4.02 2.13 -16.00
N LEU A 713 4.98 1.18 -16.00
CA LEU A 713 5.51 0.54 -14.79
C LEU A 713 6.13 1.57 -13.83
N LEU A 714 6.92 2.51 -14.36
CA LEU A 714 7.52 3.60 -13.61
C LEU A 714 6.47 4.50 -12.94
N HIS A 715 5.44 4.91 -13.68
CA HIS A 715 4.34 5.70 -13.14
C HIS A 715 3.52 4.92 -12.11
N GLU A 716 3.16 3.65 -12.38
CA GLU A 716 2.38 2.85 -11.41
C GLU A 716 3.15 2.70 -10.09
N ALA A 717 4.44 2.36 -10.17
CA ALA A 717 5.33 2.34 -9.03
C ALA A 717 5.35 3.70 -8.31
N GLY A 718 5.69 4.80 -9.01
CA GLY A 718 5.75 6.15 -8.43
C GLY A 718 4.46 6.61 -7.74
N THR A 719 3.28 6.20 -8.21
CA THR A 719 2.01 6.53 -7.53
C THR A 719 1.83 5.88 -6.16
N ARG A 720 2.49 4.73 -5.90
CA ARG A 720 2.43 4.03 -4.61
C ARG A 720 3.34 4.65 -3.53
N PHE A 721 4.16 5.64 -3.89
CA PHE A 721 5.26 6.13 -3.06
C PHE A 721 5.19 7.63 -2.73
N ARG A 722 4.00 8.22 -2.78
CA ARG A 722 3.80 9.65 -2.43
C ARG A 722 3.97 9.95 -0.93
N ASP A 723 3.70 8.95 -0.10
CA ASP A 723 3.87 8.99 1.36
C ASP A 723 5.37 8.87 1.76
N PRO A 724 5.91 9.77 2.61
CA PRO A 724 7.29 9.71 3.12
C PRO A 724 7.68 8.41 3.82
N GLU A 725 6.79 7.73 4.55
CA GLU A 725 7.13 6.45 5.20
C GLU A 725 7.41 5.35 4.16
N ASN A 726 6.57 5.29 3.12
CA ASN A 726 6.77 4.43 1.97
C ASN A 726 8.03 4.80 1.14
N GLN A 727 8.50 6.06 1.18
CA GLN A 727 9.76 6.46 0.56
C GLN A 727 10.98 5.94 1.32
N ASP A 728 11.06 6.10 2.65
CA ASP A 728 12.18 5.57 3.45
C ASP A 728 12.24 4.02 3.39
N HIS A 729 11.08 3.36 3.48
CA HIS A 729 11.00 1.91 3.28
C HIS A 729 11.53 1.47 1.90
N MET A 730 11.23 2.23 0.85
CA MET A 730 11.74 1.96 -0.49
C MET A 730 13.24 2.28 -0.63
N ILE A 731 13.76 3.35 -0.02
CA ILE A 731 15.20 3.65 0.02
C ILE A 731 15.96 2.46 0.63
N ARG A 732 15.47 1.92 1.76
CA ARG A 732 15.99 0.68 2.36
C ARG A 732 15.91 -0.53 1.40
N SER A 733 14.78 -0.71 0.73
CA SER A 733 14.57 -1.77 -0.26
C SER A 733 15.58 -1.67 -1.40
N ILE A 734 15.81 -0.47 -1.95
CA ILE A 734 16.80 -0.20 -3.02
C ILE A 734 18.22 -0.45 -2.50
N ARG A 735 18.58 0.01 -1.30
CA ARG A 735 19.90 -0.20 -0.69
C ARG A 735 20.21 -1.70 -0.54
N SER A 736 19.25 -2.49 -0.05
CA SER A 736 19.39 -3.95 0.08
C SER A 736 19.45 -4.67 -1.28
N LEU A 737 18.64 -4.24 -2.25
CA LEU A 737 18.67 -4.75 -3.63
C LEU A 737 20.02 -4.47 -4.30
N LYS A 738 20.62 -3.28 -4.10
CA LYS A 738 21.97 -2.95 -4.59
C LYS A 738 23.01 -3.87 -3.97
N GLN A 739 23.01 -4.03 -2.64
CA GLN A 739 23.96 -4.89 -1.94
C GLN A 739 23.89 -6.36 -2.39
N ALA A 740 22.68 -6.90 -2.60
CA ALA A 740 22.50 -8.24 -3.16
C ALA A 740 23.06 -8.36 -4.58
N LEU A 741 22.85 -7.35 -5.44
CA LEU A 741 23.39 -7.32 -6.79
C LEU A 741 24.94 -7.26 -6.78
N CYS A 742 25.54 -6.43 -5.93
CA CYS A 742 27.00 -6.38 -5.75
C CYS A 742 27.57 -7.72 -5.27
N TYR A 743 26.89 -8.38 -4.32
CA TYR A 743 27.28 -9.72 -3.85
C TYR A 743 27.29 -10.74 -4.99
N ILE A 744 26.22 -10.80 -5.79
CA ILE A 744 26.11 -11.74 -6.91
C ILE A 744 27.15 -11.43 -7.98
N GLN A 745 27.38 -10.16 -8.32
CA GLN A 745 28.42 -9.77 -9.27
C GLN A 745 29.82 -10.16 -8.79
N ALA A 746 30.13 -9.98 -7.50
CA ALA A 746 31.38 -10.45 -6.90
C ALA A 746 31.51 -11.99 -6.97
N GLN A 747 30.46 -12.74 -6.64
CA GLN A 747 30.45 -14.21 -6.70
C GLN A 747 30.55 -14.75 -8.13
N MET A 748 29.87 -14.12 -9.10
CA MET A 748 30.04 -14.43 -10.53
C MET A 748 31.45 -14.15 -10.99
N THR A 749 32.03 -13.02 -10.59
CA THR A 749 33.41 -12.67 -10.96
C THR A 749 34.38 -13.71 -10.43
N LEU A 750 34.29 -14.09 -9.15
CA LEU A 750 35.12 -15.13 -8.55
C LEU A 750 35.01 -16.50 -9.26
N LYS A 751 33.79 -16.89 -9.68
CA LYS A 751 33.55 -18.17 -10.36
C LYS A 751 33.90 -18.16 -11.85
N ALA A 752 33.70 -17.05 -12.56
CA ALA A 752 33.92 -16.93 -14.01
C ALA A 752 35.38 -16.64 -14.36
N ALA A 753 36.04 -15.78 -13.59
CA ALA A 753 37.37 -15.26 -13.90
C ALA A 753 38.44 -16.34 -14.22
N PRO A 754 38.51 -17.50 -13.53
CA PRO A 754 39.42 -18.60 -13.90
C PRO A 754 39.18 -19.19 -15.30
N PHE A 755 37.98 -19.05 -15.87
CA PHE A 755 37.59 -19.57 -17.18
C PHE A 755 37.53 -18.49 -18.27
N CYS A 756 37.63 -17.21 -17.91
CA CYS A 756 37.79 -16.11 -18.87
C CYS A 756 39.19 -16.11 -19.51
N VAL A 757 40.19 -16.62 -18.79
CA VAL A 757 41.54 -16.91 -19.30
C VAL A 757 41.45 -17.79 -20.55
N GLY A 758 42.20 -17.42 -21.61
CA GLY A 758 42.21 -18.18 -22.87
C GLY A 758 40.86 -18.28 -23.58
N ASN A 759 39.90 -17.39 -23.25
CA ASN A 759 38.52 -17.38 -23.77
C ASN A 759 37.73 -18.70 -23.57
N GLU A 760 38.15 -19.56 -22.64
CA GLU A 760 37.65 -20.94 -22.53
C GLU A 760 36.16 -21.01 -22.19
N LEU A 761 35.66 -20.12 -21.33
CA LEU A 761 34.23 -20.03 -21.02
C LEU A 761 33.38 -19.72 -22.27
N ARG A 762 33.79 -18.73 -23.06
CA ARG A 762 33.11 -18.31 -24.30
C ARG A 762 33.21 -19.43 -25.36
N ARG A 763 34.38 -20.08 -25.49
CA ARG A 763 34.61 -21.24 -26.38
C ARG A 763 33.71 -22.43 -26.04
N ARG A 764 33.70 -22.88 -24.77
CA ARG A 764 32.84 -23.98 -24.31
C ARG A 764 31.35 -23.64 -24.45
N TRP A 765 30.95 -22.39 -24.22
CA TRP A 765 29.55 -21.99 -24.30
C TRP A 765 29.03 -21.93 -25.76
N MET A 766 29.85 -21.44 -26.68
CA MET A 766 29.49 -21.42 -28.10
C MET A 766 29.47 -22.82 -28.72
N SER A 767 30.29 -23.75 -28.23
CA SER A 767 30.26 -25.17 -28.64
C SER A 767 29.15 -26.00 -27.99
N ALA A 768 28.53 -25.54 -26.91
CA ALA A 768 27.32 -26.16 -26.36
C ALA A 768 26.15 -26.04 -27.36
N SER A 769 25.34 -27.09 -27.49
CA SER A 769 24.21 -27.09 -28.43
C SER A 769 23.17 -26.02 -28.06
N PRO A 770 22.40 -25.48 -29.05
CA PRO A 770 21.34 -24.52 -28.77
C PRO A 770 20.35 -25.03 -27.70
N ALA A 771 19.95 -26.30 -27.77
CA ALA A 771 19.11 -26.95 -26.76
C ALA A 771 19.73 -26.86 -25.36
N ARG A 772 21.00 -27.26 -25.20
CA ARG A 772 21.69 -27.23 -23.90
C ARG A 772 21.88 -25.82 -23.35
N ARG A 773 22.15 -24.82 -24.20
CA ARG A 773 22.14 -23.41 -23.80
C ARG A 773 20.78 -22.98 -23.26
N GLY A 774 19.69 -23.38 -23.94
CA GLY A 774 18.33 -23.11 -23.52
C GLY A 774 17.95 -23.77 -22.18
N GLU A 775 18.35 -25.02 -21.96
CA GLU A 775 18.17 -25.72 -20.67
C GLU A 775 18.84 -24.97 -19.51
N ILE A 776 20.10 -24.56 -19.69
CA ILE A 776 20.89 -23.90 -18.64
C ILE A 776 20.31 -22.53 -18.27
N ILE A 777 19.87 -21.74 -19.26
CA ILE A 777 19.25 -20.43 -19.02
C ILE A 777 17.86 -20.58 -18.39
N LEU A 778 17.06 -21.57 -18.82
CA LEU A 778 15.78 -21.88 -18.20
C LEU A 778 15.94 -22.32 -16.74
N ALA A 779 16.93 -23.19 -16.46
CA ALA A 779 17.27 -23.57 -15.08
C ALA A 779 17.65 -22.33 -14.24
N GLY A 780 18.48 -21.43 -14.78
CA GLY A 780 18.85 -20.18 -14.10
C GLY A 780 17.66 -19.26 -13.81
N LEU A 781 16.70 -19.16 -14.74
CA LEU A 781 15.43 -18.44 -14.57
C LEU A 781 14.54 -19.05 -13.49
N VAL A 782 14.34 -20.37 -13.54
CA VAL A 782 13.59 -21.12 -12.53
C VAL A 782 14.20 -20.94 -11.15
N SER A 783 15.50 -21.24 -10.98
CA SER A 783 16.16 -21.14 -9.68
C SER A 783 16.11 -19.71 -9.12
N THR A 784 16.29 -18.69 -9.96
CA THR A 784 16.19 -17.29 -9.56
C THR A 784 14.79 -16.92 -9.09
N CYS A 785 13.77 -17.11 -9.93
CA CYS A 785 12.41 -16.66 -9.62
C CYS A 785 11.78 -17.45 -8.46
N THR A 786 12.17 -18.71 -8.27
CA THR A 786 11.68 -19.55 -7.16
C THR A 786 12.40 -19.26 -5.83
N SER A 787 13.69 -18.91 -5.88
CA SER A 787 14.46 -18.52 -4.69
C SER A 787 14.18 -17.09 -4.23
N VAL A 788 13.84 -16.18 -5.17
CA VAL A 788 13.47 -14.79 -4.86
C VAL A 788 12.17 -14.42 -5.62
N PRO A 789 10.99 -14.68 -5.04
CA PRO A 789 9.70 -14.43 -5.68
C PRO A 789 9.48 -13.00 -6.19
N ASP A 790 10.05 -11.99 -5.52
CA ASP A 790 10.00 -10.58 -5.96
C ASP A 790 10.63 -10.35 -7.36
N LEU A 791 11.54 -11.22 -7.81
CA LEU A 791 12.17 -11.15 -9.13
C LEU A 791 11.34 -11.81 -10.24
N HIS A 792 10.34 -12.64 -9.92
CA HIS A 792 9.37 -13.15 -10.90
C HIS A 792 8.61 -12.00 -11.56
N GLY A 793 8.17 -11.01 -10.79
CA GLY A 793 7.56 -9.79 -11.32
C GLY A 793 8.54 -8.96 -12.18
N ALA A 794 9.82 -8.91 -11.80
CA ALA A 794 10.87 -8.18 -12.52
C ALA A 794 11.19 -8.79 -13.90
N ARG A 795 10.68 -9.98 -14.23
CA ARG A 795 10.89 -10.62 -15.54
C ARG A 795 10.23 -9.90 -16.72
N CYS A 796 9.35 -8.93 -16.46
CA CYS A 796 8.85 -7.99 -17.48
C CYS A 796 9.85 -6.87 -17.81
N LEU A 797 10.93 -6.70 -17.05
CA LEU A 797 11.96 -5.65 -17.26
C LEU A 797 13.15 -6.13 -18.11
N THR A 798 13.18 -7.44 -18.41
CA THR A 798 14.33 -8.18 -18.96
C THR A 798 13.99 -8.93 -20.27
N ILE A 799 12.95 -8.45 -20.98
CA ILE A 799 12.33 -9.13 -22.13
C ILE A 799 13.36 -9.52 -23.20
N LYS A 800 14.33 -8.64 -23.47
CA LYS A 800 15.31 -8.83 -24.55
C LYS A 800 16.48 -9.70 -24.10
N GLU A 801 16.88 -9.55 -22.84
CA GLU A 801 18.08 -10.11 -22.23
C GLU A 801 17.86 -11.54 -21.71
N MET A 802 16.62 -11.88 -21.33
CA MET A 802 16.25 -13.12 -20.61
C MET A 802 15.13 -13.93 -21.30
N SER A 803 14.98 -13.82 -22.63
CA SER A 803 14.24 -14.81 -23.42
C SER A 803 15.14 -16.00 -23.72
N VAL A 804 14.69 -17.22 -23.39
CA VAL A 804 15.45 -18.47 -23.62
C VAL A 804 15.80 -18.66 -25.11
N GLU A 805 14.96 -18.19 -26.03
CA GLU A 805 15.17 -18.35 -27.48
C GLU A 805 16.33 -17.48 -28.01
N SER A 806 16.51 -16.28 -27.44
CA SER A 806 17.67 -15.42 -27.73
C SER A 806 19.00 -16.13 -27.40
N HIS A 807 19.06 -16.84 -26.26
CA HIS A 807 20.26 -17.56 -25.81
C HIS A 807 20.50 -18.87 -26.59
N ARG A 808 19.42 -19.55 -27.02
CA ARG A 808 19.50 -20.71 -27.92
C ARG A 808 20.18 -20.32 -29.24
N HIS A 809 19.62 -19.34 -29.95
CA HIS A 809 20.06 -18.99 -31.31
C HIS A 809 21.35 -18.15 -31.35
N ASN A 810 21.40 -17.01 -30.66
CA ASN A 810 22.53 -16.10 -30.78
C ASN A 810 23.78 -16.61 -30.04
N GLY A 811 23.58 -17.29 -28.90
CA GLY A 811 24.67 -17.83 -28.08
C GLY A 811 25.47 -16.76 -27.31
N SER A 812 25.92 -15.68 -27.96
CA SER A 812 26.80 -14.66 -27.37
C SER A 812 26.21 -13.97 -26.13
N MET A 813 24.87 -13.87 -26.07
CA MET A 813 24.18 -13.07 -25.05
C MET A 813 24.52 -13.48 -23.60
N PHE A 814 24.79 -14.76 -23.32
CA PHE A 814 25.20 -15.19 -21.97
C PHE A 814 26.62 -14.71 -21.60
N PRO A 815 27.70 -15.02 -22.35
CA PRO A 815 29.03 -14.48 -22.04
C PRO A 815 29.09 -12.96 -22.13
N ASP A 816 28.35 -12.31 -23.05
CA ASP A 816 28.28 -10.85 -23.15
C ASP A 816 27.70 -10.21 -21.88
N LEU A 817 26.57 -10.73 -21.37
CA LEU A 817 25.96 -10.26 -20.12
C LEU A 817 26.84 -10.55 -18.89
N LEU A 818 27.47 -11.73 -18.84
CA LEU A 818 28.41 -12.07 -17.77
C LEU A 818 29.59 -11.10 -17.71
N GLU A 819 30.19 -10.80 -18.86
CA GLU A 819 31.30 -9.86 -19.01
C GLU A 819 30.90 -8.41 -18.74
N GLU A 820 29.65 -8.01 -18.97
CA GLU A 820 29.12 -6.71 -18.54
C GLU A 820 28.88 -6.64 -17.01
N MET A 821 28.60 -7.78 -16.37
CA MET A 821 28.33 -7.83 -14.93
C MET A 821 29.57 -8.08 -14.05
N MET A 822 30.70 -8.54 -14.59
CA MET A 822 31.94 -8.78 -13.81
C MET A 822 32.51 -7.49 -13.17
N VAL A 823 32.85 -7.59 -11.88
CA VAL A 823 33.30 -6.46 -11.05
C VAL A 823 34.72 -6.06 -11.41
N GLN A 824 34.87 -4.83 -11.90
CA GLN A 824 36.14 -4.28 -12.41
C GLN A 824 37.22 -4.08 -11.33
N ASN A 825 36.77 -3.89 -10.08
CA ASN A 825 37.58 -3.75 -8.86
C ASN A 825 37.41 -4.97 -7.94
N PHE A 826 37.37 -6.17 -8.49
CA PHE A 826 37.22 -7.37 -7.67
C PHE A 826 38.48 -7.66 -6.84
N ASN A 827 38.45 -7.29 -5.57
CA ASN A 827 39.38 -7.79 -4.57
C ASN A 827 38.71 -8.94 -3.78
N PRO A 828 39.21 -10.19 -3.86
CA PRO A 828 38.64 -11.34 -3.15
C PRO A 828 38.73 -11.27 -1.62
N THR A 829 39.50 -10.34 -1.04
CA THR A 829 39.61 -10.15 0.43
C THR A 829 38.90 -8.90 0.97
N SER A 830 38.32 -8.06 0.10
CA SER A 830 37.69 -6.80 0.51
C SER A 830 36.20 -6.95 0.85
N ARG A 831 35.60 -5.85 1.30
CA ARG A 831 34.15 -5.65 1.25
C ARG A 831 33.64 -5.71 -0.20
N LEU A 832 32.36 -6.01 -0.34
CA LEU A 832 31.65 -5.93 -1.63
C LEU A 832 31.76 -4.51 -2.20
N ALA A 833 31.84 -4.41 -3.53
CA ALA A 833 31.80 -3.11 -4.21
C ALA A 833 30.49 -2.36 -3.86
N ASP A 834 30.56 -1.08 -3.49
CA ASP A 834 29.39 -0.31 -3.06
C ASP A 834 28.44 0.08 -4.21
N THR A 835 28.95 0.06 -5.46
CA THR A 835 28.18 0.35 -6.68
C THR A 835 28.14 -0.86 -7.58
N PRO A 836 26.96 -1.41 -7.91
CA PRO A 836 26.84 -2.53 -8.85
C PRO A 836 26.97 -2.06 -10.30
N ASN A 837 27.44 -2.96 -11.17
CA ASN A 837 27.37 -2.76 -12.62
C ASN A 837 25.89 -2.82 -13.06
N TYR A 838 25.44 -1.89 -13.90
CA TYR A 838 24.11 -1.92 -14.52
C TYR A 838 24.27 -2.21 -16.01
N ILE A 839 23.65 -3.29 -16.49
CA ILE A 839 23.59 -3.67 -17.90
C ILE A 839 22.90 -2.57 -18.69
N SER A 840 23.60 -2.01 -19.66
CA SER A 840 23.13 -0.95 -20.53
C SER A 840 21.97 -1.43 -21.41
N HIS A 841 20.94 -0.60 -21.56
CA HIS A 841 19.85 -0.85 -22.50
C HIS A 841 19.26 0.48 -22.96
N PRO A 842 19.16 0.77 -24.28
CA PRO A 842 18.81 2.10 -24.77
C PRO A 842 17.53 2.69 -24.18
N VAL A 843 16.48 1.88 -23.98
CA VAL A 843 15.22 2.30 -23.33
C VAL A 843 15.45 2.75 -21.88
N TRP A 844 16.20 1.97 -21.10
CA TRP A 844 16.47 2.27 -19.69
C TRP A 844 17.43 3.45 -19.52
N VAL A 845 18.39 3.63 -20.43
CA VAL A 845 19.27 4.80 -20.49
C VAL A 845 18.47 6.06 -20.84
N ALA A 846 17.59 6.00 -21.85
CA ALA A 846 16.72 7.12 -22.22
C ALA A 846 15.78 7.54 -21.08
N ILE A 847 15.17 6.57 -20.39
CA ILE A 847 14.33 6.84 -19.21
C ILE A 847 15.17 7.43 -18.07
N ALA A 848 16.38 6.92 -17.82
CA ALA A 848 17.25 7.48 -16.79
C ALA A 848 17.66 8.94 -17.09
N ALA A 849 17.98 9.26 -18.34
CA ALA A 849 18.27 10.62 -18.78
C ALA A 849 17.05 11.56 -18.65
N GLU A 850 15.84 11.10 -19.01
CA GLU A 850 14.59 11.83 -18.80
C GLU A 850 14.34 12.11 -17.30
N GLN A 851 14.59 11.12 -16.45
CA GLN A 851 14.35 11.21 -15.00
C GLN A 851 15.39 12.05 -14.24
N GLN A 852 16.57 12.33 -14.82
CA GLN A 852 17.53 13.30 -14.30
C GLN A 852 17.03 14.77 -14.38
N SER A 853 15.94 15.02 -15.11
CA SER A 853 15.30 16.35 -15.16
C SER A 853 14.93 16.88 -13.76
N PRO A 854 15.12 18.18 -13.48
CA PRO A 854 14.67 18.79 -12.21
C PRO A 854 13.14 18.79 -12.05
N LYS A 855 12.38 18.44 -13.10
CA LYS A 855 10.92 18.29 -13.06
C LYS A 855 10.45 16.93 -12.51
N THR A 856 11.34 15.96 -12.35
CA THR A 856 11.03 14.60 -11.89
C THR A 856 10.84 14.56 -10.37
N THR A 857 9.74 13.97 -9.90
CA THR A 857 9.45 13.87 -8.46
C THR A 857 10.29 12.78 -7.77
N VAL A 858 10.56 12.93 -6.47
CA VAL A 858 11.31 11.93 -5.68
C VAL A 858 10.67 10.52 -5.74
N PRO A 859 9.34 10.35 -5.66
CA PRO A 859 8.68 9.05 -5.87
C PRO A 859 8.99 8.38 -7.21
N GLU A 860 9.11 9.17 -8.30
CA GLU A 860 9.44 8.64 -9.64
C GLU A 860 10.93 8.27 -9.73
N LYS A 861 11.84 9.10 -9.19
CA LYS A 861 13.28 8.77 -9.11
C LYS A 861 13.52 7.48 -8.31
N LEU A 862 12.84 7.32 -7.18
CA LEU A 862 12.89 6.10 -6.36
C LEU A 862 12.30 4.89 -7.10
N ALA A 863 11.17 5.04 -7.77
CA ALA A 863 10.57 3.99 -8.58
C ALA A 863 11.51 3.53 -9.71
N LEU A 864 12.16 4.45 -10.42
CA LEU A 864 13.16 4.09 -11.43
C LEU A 864 14.35 3.35 -10.79
N ALA A 865 14.91 3.88 -9.70
CA ALA A 865 16.05 3.25 -9.02
C ALA A 865 15.72 1.82 -8.57
N LYS A 866 14.49 1.58 -8.08
CA LYS A 866 14.00 0.24 -7.74
C LYS A 866 13.84 -0.67 -8.96
N LEU A 867 13.24 -0.20 -10.05
CA LEU A 867 13.07 -0.99 -11.28
C LEU A 867 14.42 -1.36 -11.91
N LEU A 868 15.36 -0.41 -11.98
CA LEU A 868 16.71 -0.65 -12.53
C LEU A 868 17.48 -1.69 -11.71
N VAL A 869 17.45 -1.61 -10.37
CA VAL A 869 18.16 -2.60 -9.55
C VAL A 869 17.45 -3.96 -9.54
N GLN A 870 16.11 -4.03 -9.55
CA GLN A 870 15.40 -5.31 -9.68
C GLN A 870 15.65 -5.99 -11.04
N ARG A 871 15.66 -5.23 -12.15
CA ARG A 871 16.03 -5.74 -13.49
C ARG A 871 17.42 -6.38 -13.46
N ASN A 872 18.42 -5.66 -12.96
CA ASN A 872 19.80 -6.13 -12.97
C ASN A 872 20.04 -7.26 -11.96
N LEU A 873 19.35 -7.24 -10.81
CA LEU A 873 19.39 -8.33 -9.84
C LEU A 873 18.81 -9.64 -10.39
N LEU A 874 17.73 -9.57 -11.18
CA LEU A 874 17.21 -10.71 -11.93
C LEU A 874 18.26 -11.24 -12.92
N ILE A 875 18.81 -10.38 -13.81
CA ILE A 875 19.78 -10.84 -14.81
C ILE A 875 21.02 -11.46 -14.13
N GLY A 876 21.59 -10.81 -13.11
CA GLY A 876 22.76 -11.31 -12.39
C GLY A 876 22.50 -12.63 -11.67
N SER A 877 21.32 -12.81 -11.08
CA SER A 877 20.95 -14.08 -10.45
C SER A 877 20.85 -15.21 -11.49
N VAL A 878 20.20 -14.94 -12.63
CA VAL A 878 20.07 -15.93 -13.72
C VAL A 878 21.42 -16.29 -14.30
N VAL A 879 22.27 -15.30 -14.59
CA VAL A 879 23.63 -15.52 -15.09
C VAL A 879 24.48 -16.28 -14.06
N HIS A 880 24.31 -16.04 -12.75
CA HIS A 880 25.04 -16.77 -11.71
C HIS A 880 24.62 -18.24 -11.61
N PHE A 881 23.32 -18.54 -11.62
CA PHE A 881 22.84 -19.93 -11.65
C PHE A 881 23.20 -20.65 -12.94
N ALA A 882 23.06 -19.99 -14.10
CA ALA A 882 23.46 -20.51 -15.40
C ALA A 882 24.97 -20.81 -15.45
N LEU A 883 25.82 -19.90 -14.93
CA LEU A 883 27.27 -20.10 -14.80
C LEU A 883 27.60 -21.31 -13.92
N CYS A 884 26.90 -21.49 -12.79
CA CYS A 884 27.13 -22.65 -11.93
C CYS A 884 26.73 -23.96 -12.64
N SER A 885 25.54 -24.00 -13.24
CA SER A 885 25.01 -25.15 -13.99
C SER A 885 25.81 -25.49 -15.26
N PHE A 886 26.50 -24.51 -15.85
CA PHE A 886 27.38 -24.70 -17.01
C PHE A 886 28.80 -25.17 -16.67
N LEU A 887 29.26 -24.88 -15.44
CA LEU A 887 30.57 -25.27 -14.93
C LEU A 887 30.50 -26.49 -13.99
N ASP A 888 29.34 -27.13 -13.89
CA ASP A 888 29.05 -28.26 -12.99
C ASP A 888 29.36 -27.93 -11.50
N LEU A 889 29.26 -26.65 -11.14
CA LEU A 889 29.46 -26.14 -9.78
C LEU A 889 28.16 -26.23 -8.97
N PRO A 890 28.23 -26.44 -7.64
CA PRO A 890 27.05 -26.40 -6.80
C PRO A 890 26.31 -25.05 -6.94
N PRO A 891 24.97 -25.06 -6.96
CA PRO A 891 24.18 -23.83 -6.96
C PRO A 891 24.48 -22.99 -5.72
N PRO A 892 24.40 -21.64 -5.80
CA PRO A 892 24.62 -20.79 -4.64
C PRO A 892 23.62 -21.12 -3.51
N GLU A 893 24.14 -21.61 -2.37
CA GLU A 893 23.34 -22.17 -1.26
C GLU A 893 22.27 -21.22 -0.68
N LYS A 894 22.46 -19.92 -0.86
CA LYS A 894 21.44 -18.87 -0.80
C LYS A 894 21.80 -17.78 -1.81
N LEU A 895 20.84 -17.34 -2.62
CA LEU A 895 20.78 -15.92 -2.97
C LEU A 895 20.54 -15.15 -1.66
N VAL A 896 21.19 -13.99 -1.48
CA VAL A 896 20.94 -13.11 -0.32
C VAL A 896 19.44 -12.91 -0.19
N GLN A 897 18.84 -13.43 0.89
CA GLN A 897 17.43 -13.22 1.17
C GLN A 897 17.22 -11.71 1.28
N LEU A 898 16.52 -11.14 0.29
CA LEU A 898 16.24 -9.72 0.28
C LEU A 898 15.37 -9.41 1.49
N LYS A 899 15.84 -8.48 2.33
CA LYS A 899 15.05 -7.80 3.36
C LYS A 899 13.95 -6.97 2.69
N THR A 900 12.92 -7.64 2.19
CA THR A 900 11.62 -7.02 1.93
C THR A 900 11.06 -6.49 3.27
N GLY A 901 10.15 -5.51 3.26
CA GLY A 901 9.44 -5.13 4.48
C GLY A 901 8.36 -6.15 4.80
N LYS A 902 8.19 -6.52 6.09
CA LYS A 902 7.24 -7.53 6.59
C LYS A 902 5.97 -7.54 5.75
N PRO A 903 5.51 -8.73 5.29
CA PRO A 903 4.57 -8.81 4.21
C PRO A 903 3.25 -8.24 4.73
N GLN A 904 2.86 -7.07 4.23
CA GLN A 904 1.59 -6.48 4.61
C GLN A 904 0.48 -7.46 4.18
N LYS A 905 -0.46 -7.80 5.07
CA LYS A 905 -1.66 -8.58 4.69
C LYS A 905 -2.28 -7.86 3.48
N PRO A 906 -2.48 -8.52 2.34
CA PRO A 906 -2.82 -7.84 1.09
C PRO A 906 -4.14 -7.08 1.25
N ARG A 907 -4.04 -5.75 1.36
CA ARG A 907 -5.19 -4.85 1.46
C ARG A 907 -6.02 -5.02 0.19
N LEU A 908 -7.28 -5.44 0.34
CA LEU A 908 -8.18 -5.75 -0.77
C LEU A 908 -8.71 -4.47 -1.43
N GLU A 909 -7.82 -3.73 -2.07
CA GLU A 909 -8.15 -2.75 -3.10
C GLU A 909 -8.57 -3.50 -4.38
N PRO A 910 -9.83 -3.38 -4.85
CA PRO A 910 -10.26 -4.02 -6.09
C PRO A 910 -9.52 -3.41 -7.28
N SER A 911 -8.82 -4.24 -8.06
CA SER A 911 -8.04 -3.77 -9.22
C SER A 911 -8.97 -3.20 -10.30
N GLN A 912 -8.98 -1.86 -10.40
CA GLN A 912 -10.00 -1.01 -11.06
C GLN A 912 -10.24 -1.23 -12.57
N GLY A 913 -9.59 -2.22 -13.20
CA GLY A 913 -9.59 -2.44 -14.65
C GLY A 913 -10.58 -3.49 -15.17
N LEU A 914 -10.95 -4.51 -14.38
CA LEU A 914 -11.66 -5.70 -14.91
C LEU A 914 -13.19 -5.57 -14.95
N SER A 915 -13.80 -4.62 -14.23
CA SER A 915 -15.25 -4.50 -14.03
C SER A 915 -16.04 -3.96 -15.23
N LYS A 916 -15.52 -4.08 -16.46
CA LYS A 916 -16.06 -3.41 -17.67
C LYS A 916 -16.22 -4.31 -18.90
N LEU A 917 -15.92 -5.60 -18.78
CA LEU A 917 -16.43 -6.64 -19.67
C LEU A 917 -17.68 -7.24 -19.02
N HIS A 918 -18.86 -6.90 -19.55
CA HIS A 918 -20.13 -7.54 -19.19
C HIS A 918 -20.90 -7.85 -20.48
N GLY A 919 -20.81 -9.12 -20.87
CA GLY A 919 -21.43 -9.72 -22.05
C GLY A 919 -20.98 -11.18 -22.07
N GLU A 920 -21.91 -12.09 -21.77
CA GLU A 920 -21.86 -13.56 -21.84
C GLU A 920 -20.75 -14.30 -21.03
N ASN A 921 -19.50 -13.82 -20.96
CA ASN A 921 -18.37 -14.51 -20.30
C ASN A 921 -18.26 -14.31 -18.77
N SER A 922 -19.38 -14.22 -18.04
CA SER A 922 -19.37 -13.96 -16.58
C SER A 922 -18.62 -15.02 -15.77
N GLU A 923 -18.81 -16.30 -16.08
CA GLU A 923 -18.17 -17.44 -15.41
C GLU A 923 -16.64 -17.38 -15.48
N VAL A 924 -16.10 -17.00 -16.64
CA VAL A 924 -14.65 -16.91 -16.88
C VAL A 924 -14.02 -15.85 -15.97
N VAL A 925 -14.67 -14.70 -15.82
CA VAL A 925 -14.20 -13.61 -14.95
C VAL A 925 -14.25 -13.99 -13.47
N LYS A 926 -15.32 -14.68 -13.02
CA LYS A 926 -15.41 -15.22 -11.65
C LYS A 926 -14.28 -16.23 -11.38
N SER A 927 -14.05 -17.16 -12.30
CA SER A 927 -13.01 -18.19 -12.20
C SER A 927 -11.62 -17.55 -12.11
N ALA A 928 -11.31 -16.60 -13.00
CA ALA A 928 -10.04 -15.87 -12.99
C ALA A 928 -9.83 -15.06 -11.70
N ALA A 929 -10.87 -14.40 -11.17
CA ALA A 929 -10.80 -13.68 -9.90
C ALA A 929 -10.55 -14.61 -8.70
N LYS A 930 -11.26 -15.75 -8.65
CA LYS A 930 -11.08 -16.78 -7.61
C LYS A 930 -9.67 -17.38 -7.65
N ALA A 931 -9.17 -17.72 -8.85
CA ALA A 931 -7.80 -18.19 -9.05
C ALA A 931 -6.76 -17.15 -8.61
N ALA A 932 -6.91 -15.87 -9.01
CA ALA A 932 -6.02 -14.79 -8.60
C ALA A 932 -6.01 -14.57 -7.07
N LEU A 933 -7.14 -14.75 -6.39
CA LEU A 933 -7.22 -14.67 -4.93
C LEU A 933 -6.50 -15.86 -4.26
N VAL A 934 -6.64 -17.09 -4.78
CA VAL A 934 -5.90 -18.26 -4.29
C VAL A 934 -4.39 -18.09 -4.48
N ILE A 935 -3.95 -17.60 -5.64
CA ILE A 935 -2.53 -17.31 -5.92
C ILE A 935 -2.00 -16.25 -4.93
N ARG A 936 -2.76 -15.16 -4.68
CA ARG A 936 -2.39 -14.14 -3.67
C ARG A 936 -2.32 -14.70 -2.24
N LYS A 937 -3.27 -15.57 -1.83
CA LYS A 937 -3.23 -16.26 -0.53
C LYS A 937 -1.99 -17.13 -0.39
N LYS A 938 -1.70 -17.99 -1.39
CA LYS A 938 -0.51 -18.87 -1.40
C LYS A 938 0.79 -18.07 -1.37
N ALA A 939 0.89 -16.99 -2.15
CA ALA A 939 2.04 -16.10 -2.12
C ALA A 939 2.24 -15.41 -0.76
N TYR A 940 1.15 -14.98 -0.10
CA TYR A 940 1.24 -14.40 1.25
C TYR A 940 1.71 -15.42 2.31
N ALA A 941 1.19 -16.65 2.28
CA ALA A 941 1.61 -17.73 3.18
C ALA A 941 3.10 -18.07 3.00
N ARG A 942 3.53 -18.34 1.75
CA ARG A 942 4.94 -18.58 1.41
C ARG A 942 5.85 -17.43 1.83
N ASN A 943 5.41 -16.18 1.68
CA ASN A 943 6.18 -15.03 2.15
C ASN A 943 6.26 -15.02 3.69
N LYS A 944 5.17 -15.29 4.43
CA LYS A 944 5.19 -15.41 5.91
C LYS A 944 6.18 -16.49 6.38
N GLU A 945 6.24 -17.63 5.69
CA GLU A 945 7.20 -18.72 5.94
C GLU A 945 8.65 -18.27 5.67
N ILE A 946 8.90 -17.60 4.54
CA ILE A 946 10.21 -17.02 4.22
C ILE A 946 10.67 -16.07 5.34
N TYR A 947 9.78 -15.21 5.88
CA TYR A 947 10.09 -14.35 7.03
C TYR A 947 10.36 -15.11 8.33
N ALA A 948 9.64 -16.20 8.61
CA ALA A 948 9.91 -17.03 9.77
C ALA A 948 11.27 -17.74 9.65
N SER A 949 11.72 -18.02 8.42
CA SER A 949 13.05 -18.57 8.11
C SER A 949 14.18 -17.52 7.99
N GLU A 950 13.85 -16.22 7.96
CA GLU A 950 14.79 -15.14 7.62
C GLU A 950 15.82 -14.94 8.73
N LYS A 951 17.04 -15.47 8.51
CA LYS A 951 18.18 -15.21 9.38
C LYS A 951 18.61 -13.75 9.27
N LYS A 952 18.60 -13.05 10.40
CA LYS A 952 19.02 -11.65 10.50
C LYS A 952 20.55 -11.58 10.61
N ASP A 953 21.16 -10.82 9.72
CA ASP A 953 22.58 -10.48 9.69
C ASP A 953 22.92 -9.28 10.58
N CYS A 954 24.17 -9.25 11.05
CA CYS A 954 24.75 -8.09 11.70
C CYS A 954 25.14 -7.04 10.65
N GLN A 955 24.59 -5.82 10.76
CA GLN A 955 24.80 -4.71 9.83
C GLN A 955 26.29 -4.42 9.53
N THR A 956 27.16 -4.63 10.52
CA THR A 956 28.58 -4.27 10.45
C THR A 956 29.50 -5.37 9.90
N CYS A 957 29.17 -6.64 10.14
CA CYS A 957 30.07 -7.78 9.88
C CYS A 957 29.43 -8.93 9.10
N GLY A 958 28.17 -8.83 8.70
CA GLY A 958 27.47 -9.82 7.86
C GLY A 958 27.22 -11.19 8.50
N LYS A 959 27.73 -11.46 9.72
CA LYS A 959 27.44 -12.68 10.48
C LYS A 959 25.92 -12.84 10.58
N LEU A 960 25.38 -13.95 10.09
CA LEU A 960 23.97 -14.33 10.27
C LEU A 960 23.74 -14.81 11.71
N ASN A 961 22.54 -14.60 12.23
CA ASN A 961 22.13 -15.24 13.48
C ASN A 961 21.88 -16.74 13.28
N ASP A 962 22.23 -17.52 14.30
CA ASP A 962 21.70 -18.88 14.44
C ASP A 962 20.27 -18.83 14.99
N THR A 963 19.55 -19.95 14.92
CA THR A 963 18.16 -20.04 15.38
C THR A 963 17.99 -19.83 16.88
N THR A 964 19.08 -19.95 17.65
CA THR A 964 19.13 -19.79 19.11
C THR A 964 19.42 -18.35 19.56
N THR A 965 20.21 -17.58 18.81
CA THR A 965 20.60 -16.21 19.19
C THR A 965 19.73 -15.15 18.52
N LYS A 966 19.02 -14.37 19.33
CA LYS A 966 18.34 -13.15 18.87
C LYS A 966 19.34 -12.00 18.83
N PHE A 967 19.54 -11.40 17.66
CA PHE A 967 20.39 -10.22 17.54
C PHE A 967 19.67 -8.97 18.10
N PRO A 968 20.31 -8.18 18.98
CA PRO A 968 19.78 -6.89 19.41
C PRO A 968 19.62 -5.92 18.22
N ARG A 969 18.55 -5.14 18.27
CA ARG A 969 18.22 -4.11 17.27
C ARG A 969 18.57 -2.71 17.78
N CYS A 970 18.91 -1.80 16.87
CA CYS A 970 19.07 -0.37 17.19
C CYS A 970 17.73 0.22 17.65
N ARG A 971 17.56 0.38 18.98
CA ARG A 971 16.29 0.80 19.59
C ARG A 971 15.74 2.09 18.98
N ARG A 972 16.57 3.14 18.84
CA ARG A 972 16.14 4.43 18.26
C ARG A 972 15.72 4.32 16.79
N CYS A 973 16.27 3.39 16.01
CA CYS A 973 15.78 3.12 14.65
C CYS A 973 14.45 2.38 14.65
N TRP A 974 14.22 1.45 15.57
CA TRP A 974 12.94 0.75 15.68
C TRP A 974 11.82 1.63 16.24
N ASP A 975 12.08 2.32 17.36
CA ASP A 975 11.10 3.10 18.11
C ASP A 975 10.66 4.37 17.35
N THR A 976 11.56 4.99 16.57
CA THR A 976 11.26 6.23 15.81
C THR A 976 10.91 6.00 14.33
N MET A 977 11.47 4.97 13.67
CA MET A 977 11.39 4.80 12.20
C MET A 977 10.93 3.40 11.75
N HIS A 978 10.57 2.53 12.72
CA HIS A 978 10.31 1.10 12.50
C HIS A 978 11.37 0.42 11.61
N ARG A 979 12.64 0.81 11.83
CA ARG A 979 13.79 0.38 11.04
C ARG A 979 14.60 -0.69 11.77
N GLU A 980 14.50 -1.91 11.25
CA GLU A 980 15.28 -3.07 11.70
C GLU A 980 16.76 -2.92 11.30
N VAL A 981 17.61 -2.52 12.25
CA VAL A 981 19.09 -2.59 12.14
C VAL A 981 19.58 -3.48 13.27
N PHE A 982 20.22 -4.61 12.93
CA PHE A 982 20.64 -5.64 13.88
C PHE A 982 22.15 -5.70 14.04
N TYR A 983 22.62 -6.06 15.24
CA TYR A 983 24.03 -6.29 15.55
C TYR A 983 24.22 -7.64 16.24
N CYS A 984 25.33 -8.34 15.99
CA CYS A 984 25.58 -9.63 16.62
C CYS A 984 25.85 -9.48 18.13
N SER A 985 25.10 -10.23 18.95
CA SER A 985 25.08 -10.09 20.42
C SER A 985 26.46 -10.29 21.07
N THR A 986 27.26 -11.24 20.56
CA THR A 986 28.60 -11.55 21.10
C THR A 986 29.59 -10.39 21.02
N PHE A 987 29.37 -9.41 20.13
CA PHE A 987 30.20 -8.20 20.00
C PHE A 987 29.32 -6.94 19.97
N LEU A 988 28.29 -6.92 20.84
CA LEU A 988 27.30 -5.85 21.00
C LEU A 988 27.92 -4.45 21.03
N SER A 989 29.02 -4.32 21.79
CA SER A 989 29.83 -3.11 21.86
C SER A 989 30.45 -2.74 20.51
N GLU A 990 31.18 -3.66 19.86
CA GLU A 990 32.13 -3.30 18.80
C GLU A 990 31.47 -3.15 17.44
N CYS A 991 30.60 -4.09 17.04
CA CYS A 991 29.91 -3.98 15.76
C CYS A 991 29.03 -2.73 15.73
N GLN A 992 28.30 -2.44 16.81
CA GLN A 992 27.51 -1.22 16.91
C GLN A 992 28.40 0.04 16.96
N LYS A 993 29.50 0.08 17.74
CA LYS A 993 30.42 1.23 17.78
C LYS A 993 31.09 1.51 16.43
N MET A 994 31.47 0.47 15.68
CA MET A 994 32.07 0.61 14.35
C MET A 994 31.08 1.20 13.36
N ASP A 995 29.86 0.65 13.28
CA ASP A 995 28.81 1.17 12.39
C ASP A 995 28.37 2.59 12.77
N TRP A 996 28.24 2.86 14.08
CA TRP A 996 27.96 4.18 14.64
C TRP A 996 28.99 5.23 14.22
N LYS A 997 30.28 4.88 14.25
CA LYS A 997 31.38 5.74 13.77
C LYS A 997 31.38 5.88 12.25
N ALA A 998 31.20 4.80 11.51
CA ALA A 998 31.30 4.77 10.05
C ALA A 998 30.17 5.56 9.35
N GLY A 999 28.94 5.46 9.84
CA GLY A 999 27.82 6.20 9.25
C GLY A 999 26.54 6.23 10.06
N HIS A 1000 26.23 5.19 10.85
CA HIS A 1000 24.91 5.03 11.45
C HIS A 1000 24.53 6.16 12.42
N LYS A 1001 25.48 6.85 13.07
CA LYS A 1001 25.19 8.06 13.87
C LYS A 1001 24.51 9.18 13.05
N LYS A 1002 24.79 9.28 11.74
CA LYS A 1002 24.22 10.32 10.87
C LYS A 1002 22.74 10.06 10.56
N GLU A 1003 22.39 8.81 10.24
CA GLU A 1003 21.05 8.37 9.83
C GLU A 1003 20.14 7.89 10.99
N CYS A 1004 20.69 7.53 12.16
CA CYS A 1004 19.92 6.89 13.24
C CYS A 1004 18.74 7.74 13.72
N GLY A 1005 17.52 7.18 13.63
CA GLY A 1005 16.28 7.85 14.02
C GLY A 1005 15.81 8.97 13.07
N LYS A 1006 16.29 8.97 11.81
CA LYS A 1006 15.87 9.90 10.75
C LYS A 1006 15.37 9.17 9.51
N PHE A 1007 14.52 9.82 8.74
CA PHE A 1007 14.23 9.46 7.34
C PHE A 1007 15.51 9.55 6.50
N LEU A 1008 15.75 8.55 5.65
CA LEU A 1008 16.80 8.59 4.64
C LEU A 1008 16.38 9.52 3.48
N GLN A 1009 17.33 10.26 2.91
CA GLN A 1009 17.10 11.09 1.71
C GLN A 1009 17.48 10.33 0.43
N PHE A 1010 16.94 10.75 -0.73
CA PHE A 1010 17.17 10.09 -2.01
C PHE A 1010 18.65 10.11 -2.40
N GLU A 1011 19.32 11.20 -2.08
CA GLU A 1011 20.73 11.49 -2.31
C GLU A 1011 21.64 10.45 -1.62
N GLU A 1012 21.20 9.91 -0.47
CA GLU A 1012 21.86 8.85 0.32
C GLU A 1012 21.69 7.42 -0.28
N LEU A 1013 21.13 7.31 -1.49
CA LEU A 1013 21.28 6.13 -2.35
C LEU A 1013 22.58 6.15 -3.14
N THR A 1014 23.30 7.27 -3.15
CA THR A 1014 24.65 7.38 -3.70
C THR A 1014 25.63 6.97 -2.60
N PRO A 1015 26.42 5.90 -2.76
CA PRO A 1015 27.40 5.54 -1.74
C PRO A 1015 28.48 6.62 -1.67
N SER A 1016 28.76 7.12 -0.47
CA SER A 1016 30.00 7.86 -0.22
C SER A 1016 31.18 6.92 -0.48
N ALA A 1017 32.06 7.27 -1.41
CA ALA A 1017 33.24 6.47 -1.71
C ALA A 1017 34.02 6.15 -0.42
N PRO A 1018 34.28 4.88 -0.10
CA PRO A 1018 35.13 4.54 1.04
C PRO A 1018 36.55 5.08 0.84
N GLU A 1019 37.26 5.26 1.95
CA GLU A 1019 38.73 5.21 1.92
C GLU A 1019 39.11 3.75 1.60
N GLU A 1020 39.32 3.44 0.32
CA GLU A 1020 39.73 2.09 -0.10
C GLU A 1020 41.08 1.74 0.56
N PRO A 1021 41.23 0.54 1.16
CA PRO A 1021 42.54 0.08 1.60
C PRO A 1021 43.45 -0.01 0.37
N SER A 1022 44.69 0.45 0.50
CA SER A 1022 45.63 0.62 -0.62
C SER A 1022 45.90 -0.69 -1.37
N LEU A 1023 45.14 -0.94 -2.43
CA LEU A 1023 45.35 -2.04 -3.35
C LEU A 1023 46.71 -1.85 -4.06
N ARG A 1024 47.47 -2.94 -4.21
CA ARG A 1024 48.76 -2.91 -4.93
C ARG A 1024 48.57 -2.53 -6.40
N ILE A 1025 47.49 -3.02 -7.00
CA ILE A 1025 46.98 -2.57 -8.30
C ILE A 1025 45.63 -1.90 -8.06
N GLY A 1026 45.57 -0.58 -8.30
CA GLY A 1026 44.40 0.24 -8.06
C GLY A 1026 43.22 0.02 -9.03
N PRO A 1027 42.13 0.80 -8.90
CA PRO A 1027 40.99 0.75 -9.82
C PRO A 1027 41.35 1.21 -11.24
N PRO A 1028 40.58 0.85 -12.29
CA PRO A 1028 40.79 1.38 -13.61
C PRO A 1028 40.38 2.87 -13.69
N LEU A 1029 41.03 3.59 -14.59
CA LEU A 1029 40.92 5.03 -14.76
C LEU A 1029 40.31 5.37 -16.13
N SER A 1030 39.82 6.60 -16.27
CA SER A 1030 39.42 7.19 -17.56
C SER A 1030 38.40 6.39 -18.38
N GLY A 1031 37.57 5.56 -17.74
CA GLY A 1031 36.56 4.73 -18.40
C GLY A 1031 37.09 3.44 -19.03
N PHE A 1032 38.34 3.05 -18.78
CA PHE A 1032 38.86 1.74 -19.20
C PHE A 1032 38.08 0.60 -18.53
N LYS A 1033 37.62 -0.37 -19.32
CA LYS A 1033 37.02 -1.62 -18.84
C LYS A 1033 38.02 -2.75 -19.02
N ARG A 1034 38.34 -3.43 -17.92
CA ARG A 1034 39.13 -4.66 -17.88
C ARG A 1034 38.28 -5.84 -18.40
N SER A 1035 38.89 -6.69 -19.22
CA SER A 1035 38.31 -7.99 -19.60
C SER A 1035 38.14 -8.91 -18.38
N GLY A 1036 37.35 -9.98 -18.51
CA GLY A 1036 37.23 -10.99 -17.46
C GLY A 1036 38.56 -11.67 -17.08
N ALA A 1037 39.50 -11.80 -18.03
CA ALA A 1037 40.84 -12.34 -17.78
C ALA A 1037 41.73 -11.34 -17.01
N LEU A 1038 41.68 -10.06 -17.36
CA LEU A 1038 42.44 -9.03 -16.67
C LEU A 1038 41.92 -8.76 -15.24
N VAL A 1039 40.61 -8.86 -15.03
CA VAL A 1039 40.03 -8.87 -13.68
C VAL A 1039 40.55 -10.06 -12.86
N PHE A 1040 40.71 -11.25 -13.46
CA PHE A 1040 41.33 -12.40 -12.78
C PHE A 1040 42.78 -12.09 -12.39
N GLN A 1041 43.56 -11.54 -13.32
CA GLN A 1041 44.97 -11.23 -13.14
C GLN A 1041 45.20 -10.24 -11.98
N VAL A 1042 44.41 -9.15 -11.95
CA VAL A 1042 44.41 -8.18 -10.85
C VAL A 1042 44.00 -8.82 -9.52
N ALA A 1043 42.93 -9.61 -9.51
CA ALA A 1043 42.41 -10.25 -8.31
C ALA A 1043 43.42 -11.23 -7.69
N GLN A 1044 44.18 -11.97 -8.50
CA GLN A 1044 45.27 -12.82 -8.02
C GLN A 1044 46.47 -11.99 -7.54
N LEU A 1045 46.93 -10.99 -8.30
CA LEU A 1045 48.11 -10.17 -7.94
C LEU A 1045 47.90 -9.27 -6.70
N ASN A 1046 46.66 -8.92 -6.37
CA ASN A 1046 46.27 -8.23 -5.13
C ASN A 1046 46.07 -9.20 -3.93
N HIS A 1047 46.01 -10.52 -4.15
CA HIS A 1047 45.80 -11.54 -3.11
C HIS A 1047 47.06 -12.35 -2.76
N LEU A 1048 47.95 -12.54 -3.73
CA LEU A 1048 49.22 -13.25 -3.57
C LEU A 1048 50.27 -12.40 -2.83
N SER A 1049 51.37 -13.05 -2.43
CA SER A 1049 52.53 -12.35 -1.84
C SER A 1049 53.01 -11.20 -2.75
N PRO A 1050 53.42 -10.04 -2.19
CA PRO A 1050 53.92 -8.92 -3.00
C PRO A 1050 55.09 -9.30 -3.91
N ASP A 1051 55.80 -10.39 -3.63
CA ASP A 1051 56.95 -10.92 -4.39
C ASP A 1051 56.67 -11.24 -5.86
N TYR A 1052 55.41 -11.56 -6.21
CA TYR A 1052 55.02 -11.91 -7.58
C TYR A 1052 54.53 -10.69 -8.35
N ASP A 1053 55.09 -10.40 -9.51
CA ASP A 1053 54.81 -9.18 -10.26
C ASP A 1053 53.82 -9.41 -11.43
N TYR A 1054 53.76 -10.62 -11.98
CA TYR A 1054 52.80 -11.03 -13.02
C TYR A 1054 52.57 -12.55 -12.97
N LEU A 1055 51.47 -13.04 -13.55
CA LEU A 1055 51.17 -14.48 -13.66
C LEU A 1055 50.96 -14.88 -15.12
N ILE A 1056 51.50 -16.01 -15.52
CA ILE A 1056 51.23 -16.61 -16.83
C ILE A 1056 50.31 -17.80 -16.61
N PHE A 1057 49.24 -17.92 -17.39
CA PHE A 1057 48.30 -19.02 -17.30
C PHE A 1057 48.43 -19.98 -18.48
N HIS A 1058 48.40 -21.29 -18.23
CA HIS A 1058 48.33 -22.31 -19.29
C HIS A 1058 47.30 -23.39 -18.95
N LYS A 1059 46.18 -23.42 -19.68
CA LYS A 1059 45.07 -24.38 -19.51
C LYS A 1059 44.44 -24.32 -18.10
N ARG A 1060 45.07 -24.95 -17.11
CA ARG A 1060 44.70 -24.95 -15.68
C ARG A 1060 45.87 -24.63 -14.74
N ASP A 1061 47.09 -24.60 -15.27
CA ASP A 1061 48.32 -24.31 -14.55
C ASP A 1061 48.63 -22.82 -14.56
N ARG A 1062 49.41 -22.36 -13.58
CA ARG A 1062 49.85 -20.97 -13.45
C ARG A 1062 51.33 -20.90 -13.11
N ALA A 1063 52.08 -20.15 -13.90
CA ALA A 1063 53.48 -19.81 -13.63
C ALA A 1063 53.54 -18.42 -12.99
N TYR A 1064 54.32 -18.30 -11.92
CA TYR A 1064 54.50 -17.04 -11.19
C TYR A 1064 55.76 -16.34 -11.67
N LEU A 1065 55.65 -15.06 -12.04
CA LEU A 1065 56.76 -14.26 -12.54
C LEU A 1065 57.11 -13.18 -11.51
N SER A 1066 58.40 -13.07 -11.18
CA SER A 1066 58.95 -12.18 -10.15
C SER A 1066 60.29 -11.64 -10.62
N PHE A 1067 60.48 -10.33 -10.59
CA PHE A 1067 61.73 -9.69 -10.96
C PHE A 1067 62.60 -9.46 -9.73
N GLN A 1068 63.77 -10.11 -9.69
CA GLN A 1068 64.68 -10.04 -8.53
C GLN A 1068 65.49 -8.73 -8.49
N ASP A 1069 65.74 -8.11 -9.65
CA ASP A 1069 66.40 -6.80 -9.76
C ASP A 1069 65.40 -5.66 -9.47
N PRO A 1070 65.65 -4.78 -8.48
CA PRO A 1070 64.68 -3.74 -8.10
C PRO A 1070 64.43 -2.67 -9.18
N PRO A 1071 65.43 -2.12 -9.90
CA PRO A 1071 65.19 -1.24 -11.05
C PRO A 1071 64.29 -1.84 -12.14
N ILE A 1072 64.57 -3.08 -12.59
CA ILE A 1072 63.74 -3.78 -13.59
C ILE A 1072 62.33 -3.99 -13.04
N ARG A 1073 62.21 -4.43 -11.79
CA ARG A 1073 60.92 -4.64 -11.12
C ARG A 1073 60.10 -3.37 -11.00
N ALA A 1074 60.74 -2.23 -10.70
CA ALA A 1074 60.08 -0.93 -10.58
C ALA A 1074 59.57 -0.45 -11.95
N ALA A 1075 60.40 -0.55 -13.00
CA ALA A 1075 60.00 -0.21 -14.36
C ALA A 1075 58.86 -1.12 -14.87
N PHE A 1076 58.95 -2.43 -14.59
CA PHE A 1076 57.91 -3.41 -14.89
C PHE A 1076 56.59 -3.09 -14.16
N CYS A 1077 56.64 -2.86 -12.84
CA CYS A 1077 55.43 -2.54 -12.08
C CYS A 1077 54.80 -1.23 -12.55
N ALA A 1078 55.58 -0.17 -12.79
CA ALA A 1078 55.05 1.09 -13.32
C ALA A 1078 54.39 0.92 -14.71
N CYS A 1079 55.00 0.10 -15.57
CA CYS A 1079 54.45 -0.25 -16.88
C CYS A 1079 53.14 -1.07 -16.76
N ARG A 1080 53.16 -2.15 -15.97
CA ARG A 1080 52.00 -2.99 -15.63
C ARG A 1080 50.87 -2.14 -15.06
N ASP A 1081 51.13 -1.37 -14.00
CA ASP A 1081 50.09 -0.68 -13.27
C ASP A 1081 49.47 0.43 -14.12
N LYS A 1082 50.24 1.10 -14.98
CA LYS A 1082 49.68 1.97 -16.02
C LYS A 1082 48.80 1.19 -17.01
N ALA A 1083 49.31 0.12 -17.63
CA ALA A 1083 48.54 -0.69 -18.58
C ALA A 1083 47.22 -1.21 -17.98
N VAL A 1084 47.28 -1.75 -16.77
CA VAL A 1084 46.19 -2.41 -16.04
C VAL A 1084 45.18 -1.41 -15.44
N THR A 1085 45.56 -0.14 -15.23
CA THR A 1085 44.64 0.91 -14.79
C THR A 1085 44.07 1.74 -15.95
N THR A 1086 44.86 2.13 -16.95
CA THR A 1086 44.41 3.07 -18.00
C THR A 1086 44.10 2.42 -19.35
N GLY A 1087 44.47 1.15 -19.59
CA GLY A 1087 44.35 0.52 -20.91
C GLY A 1087 45.25 1.13 -21.98
N ASP A 1088 46.29 1.88 -21.59
CA ASP A 1088 47.21 2.55 -22.52
C ASP A 1088 47.93 1.52 -23.40
N ARG A 1089 47.59 1.50 -24.69
CA ARG A 1089 48.14 0.53 -25.67
C ARG A 1089 49.67 0.55 -25.76
N ARG A 1090 50.33 1.69 -25.48
CA ARG A 1090 51.81 1.78 -25.46
C ARG A 1090 52.38 1.12 -24.21
N ALA A 1091 51.73 1.31 -23.06
CA ALA A 1091 52.06 0.58 -21.83
C ALA A 1091 51.81 -0.93 -21.98
N VAL A 1092 50.70 -1.34 -22.63
CA VAL A 1092 50.40 -2.75 -22.92
C VAL A 1092 51.44 -3.38 -23.86
N ALA A 1093 51.84 -2.69 -24.93
CA ALA A 1093 52.90 -3.17 -25.83
C ALA A 1093 54.28 -3.24 -25.15
N MET A 1094 54.60 -2.30 -24.26
CA MET A 1094 55.82 -2.32 -23.46
C MET A 1094 55.80 -3.47 -22.42
N LEU A 1095 54.66 -3.72 -21.77
CA LEU A 1095 54.44 -4.86 -20.88
C LEU A 1095 54.64 -6.19 -21.63
N ALA A 1096 54.11 -6.31 -22.85
CA ALA A 1096 54.34 -7.47 -23.72
C ALA A 1096 55.82 -7.68 -24.04
N GLN A 1097 56.60 -6.60 -24.26
CA GLN A 1097 58.04 -6.68 -24.48
C GLN A 1097 58.82 -7.13 -23.24
N PHE A 1098 58.52 -6.58 -22.06
CA PHE A 1098 59.09 -7.09 -20.80
C PHE A 1098 58.87 -8.60 -20.63
N LEU A 1099 57.66 -9.08 -20.94
CA LEU A 1099 57.27 -10.47 -20.76
C LEU A 1099 57.90 -11.39 -21.84
N ARG A 1100 57.99 -10.94 -23.11
CA ARG A 1100 58.76 -11.62 -24.18
C ARG A 1100 60.23 -11.79 -23.81
N PHE A 1101 60.87 -10.74 -23.27
CA PHE A 1101 62.25 -10.80 -22.80
C PHE A 1101 62.43 -11.87 -21.70
N VAL A 1102 61.54 -11.93 -20.70
CA VAL A 1102 61.62 -12.97 -19.68
C VAL A 1102 61.47 -14.38 -20.27
N CYS A 1103 60.57 -14.59 -21.24
CA CYS A 1103 60.41 -15.88 -21.91
C CYS A 1103 61.61 -16.31 -22.79
N SER A 1104 62.52 -15.38 -23.16
CA SER A 1104 63.78 -15.72 -23.85
C SER A 1104 64.92 -16.08 -22.88
N GLN A 1105 64.93 -15.48 -21.69
CA GLN A 1105 65.95 -15.71 -20.66
C GLN A 1105 65.60 -16.85 -19.69
N ASP A 1106 64.31 -17.12 -19.45
CA ASP A 1106 63.83 -18.07 -18.46
C ASP A 1106 63.18 -19.29 -19.12
N SER A 1107 63.67 -20.49 -18.78
CA SER A 1107 63.08 -21.76 -19.22
C SER A 1107 61.83 -22.17 -18.43
N ARG A 1108 61.49 -21.49 -17.32
CA ARG A 1108 60.33 -21.84 -16.49
C ARG A 1108 58.99 -21.71 -17.25
N PRO A 1109 58.65 -20.61 -17.94
CA PRO A 1109 57.44 -20.54 -18.79
C PRO A 1109 57.37 -21.65 -19.83
N GLN A 1110 58.50 -21.99 -20.46
CA GLN A 1110 58.59 -23.06 -21.46
C GLN A 1110 58.30 -24.44 -20.85
N LYS A 1111 58.73 -24.70 -19.61
CA LYS A 1111 58.38 -25.93 -18.85
C LYS A 1111 56.89 -26.02 -18.49
N PHE A 1112 56.19 -24.89 -18.40
CA PHE A 1112 54.72 -24.86 -18.30
C PHE A 1112 54.03 -24.89 -19.67
N GLY A 1113 54.77 -25.02 -20.77
CA GLY A 1113 54.21 -25.09 -22.13
C GLY A 1113 53.79 -23.75 -22.72
N VAL A 1114 54.21 -22.62 -22.15
CA VAL A 1114 53.94 -21.28 -22.69
C VAL A 1114 55.17 -20.76 -23.43
N GLY A 1115 55.11 -20.78 -24.75
CA GLY A 1115 55.99 -20.00 -25.61
C GLY A 1115 55.53 -18.53 -25.71
N PRO A 1116 56.33 -17.65 -26.34
CA PRO A 1116 55.98 -16.24 -26.52
C PRO A 1116 54.59 -16.01 -27.12
N ASP A 1117 54.16 -16.85 -28.06
CA ASP A 1117 52.87 -16.72 -28.75
C ASP A 1117 51.68 -16.90 -27.80
N GLY A 1118 51.71 -17.90 -26.91
CA GLY A 1118 50.65 -18.13 -25.91
C GLY A 1118 50.59 -17.03 -24.85
N MET A 1119 51.71 -16.34 -24.61
CA MET A 1119 51.78 -15.16 -23.77
C MET A 1119 51.22 -13.91 -24.49
N MET A 1120 51.47 -13.75 -25.79
CA MET A 1120 50.79 -12.72 -26.61
C MET A 1120 49.29 -12.99 -26.68
N GLU A 1121 48.86 -14.25 -26.80
CA GLU A 1121 47.45 -14.65 -26.72
C GLU A 1121 46.85 -14.24 -25.36
N GLN A 1122 47.47 -14.60 -24.23
CA GLN A 1122 47.01 -14.18 -22.89
C GLN A 1122 46.83 -12.66 -22.80
N LEU A 1123 47.84 -11.88 -23.18
CA LEU A 1123 47.79 -10.41 -23.11
C LEU A 1123 46.75 -9.82 -24.08
N SER A 1124 46.58 -10.39 -25.27
CA SER A 1124 45.56 -9.95 -26.23
C SER A 1124 44.15 -10.10 -25.67
N ILE A 1125 43.91 -11.15 -24.88
CA ILE A 1125 42.64 -11.41 -24.20
C ILE A 1125 42.50 -10.56 -22.94
N GLU A 1126 43.58 -10.35 -22.16
CA GLU A 1126 43.57 -9.46 -21.00
C GLU A 1126 43.19 -8.02 -21.38
N PHE A 1127 43.78 -7.47 -22.45
CA PHE A 1127 43.65 -6.05 -22.81
C PHE A 1127 42.71 -5.76 -24.00
N ASP A 1128 42.01 -6.77 -24.52
CA ASP A 1128 41.22 -6.69 -25.78
C ASP A 1128 42.02 -6.04 -26.93
N PHE A 1129 43.25 -6.53 -27.12
CA PHE A 1129 44.23 -5.96 -28.04
C PHE A 1129 44.79 -7.05 -28.97
N PRO A 1130 44.05 -7.45 -30.02
CA PRO A 1130 44.45 -8.53 -30.92
C PRO A 1130 45.73 -8.24 -31.72
N GLU A 1131 46.11 -6.97 -31.88
CA GLU A 1131 47.34 -6.55 -32.56
C GLU A 1131 48.58 -6.52 -31.65
N ILE A 1132 48.48 -6.96 -30.38
CA ILE A 1132 49.54 -6.74 -29.38
C ILE A 1132 50.91 -7.31 -29.78
N ALA A 1133 50.96 -8.44 -30.50
CA ALA A 1133 52.22 -8.98 -30.99
C ALA A 1133 52.94 -7.99 -31.92
N ARG A 1134 52.21 -7.45 -32.93
CA ARG A 1134 52.74 -6.43 -33.84
C ARG A 1134 53.09 -5.15 -33.10
N ALA A 1135 52.26 -4.70 -32.16
CA ALA A 1135 52.54 -3.51 -31.35
C ALA A 1135 53.77 -3.70 -30.45
N ALA A 1136 54.04 -4.93 -29.98
CA ALA A 1136 55.25 -5.29 -29.25
C ALA A 1136 56.47 -5.31 -30.19
N ASP A 1137 56.35 -5.83 -31.42
CA ASP A 1137 57.43 -5.78 -32.42
C ASP A 1137 57.75 -4.33 -32.83
N GLU A 1138 56.72 -3.50 -33.04
CA GLU A 1138 56.85 -2.06 -33.30
C GLU A 1138 57.53 -1.32 -32.13
N MET A 1139 57.21 -1.70 -30.88
CA MET A 1139 57.87 -1.17 -29.68
C MET A 1139 59.34 -1.62 -29.60
N GLU A 1140 59.64 -2.86 -29.96
CA GLU A 1140 61.01 -3.40 -30.02
C GLU A 1140 61.85 -2.65 -31.06
N GLN A 1141 61.32 -2.50 -32.28
CA GLN A 1141 61.98 -1.73 -33.34
C GLN A 1141 62.13 -0.25 -32.97
N GLN A 1142 61.14 0.37 -32.31
CA GLN A 1142 61.28 1.72 -31.77
C GLN A 1142 62.44 1.80 -30.76
N MET A 1143 62.50 0.87 -29.80
CA MET A 1143 63.54 0.81 -28.76
C MET A 1143 64.92 0.39 -29.28
N LEU A 1144 65.01 -0.24 -30.45
CA LEU A 1144 66.27 -0.50 -31.17
C LEU A 1144 66.71 0.71 -32.01
N SER A 1145 65.77 1.48 -32.57
CA SER A 1145 66.05 2.70 -33.34
C SER A 1145 66.40 3.91 -32.46
N ASP A 1146 65.84 3.98 -31.25
CA ASP A 1146 66.06 5.06 -30.30
C ASP A 1146 67.10 4.65 -29.25
N SER A 1147 68.37 4.87 -29.60
CA SER A 1147 69.52 4.55 -28.73
C SER A 1147 69.58 5.35 -27.43
N ALA A 1148 68.73 6.36 -27.24
CA ALA A 1148 68.64 7.14 -26.01
C ALA A 1148 67.54 6.62 -25.05
N HIS A 1149 66.46 6.04 -25.59
CA HIS A 1149 65.33 5.53 -24.80
C HIS A 1149 65.31 4.00 -24.63
N ARG A 1150 66.18 3.25 -25.32
CA ARG A 1150 66.38 1.79 -25.19
C ARG A 1150 66.36 1.32 -23.72
N PRO A 1151 65.31 0.59 -23.27
CA PRO A 1151 65.27 0.12 -21.88
C PRO A 1151 66.44 -0.82 -21.58
N PRO A 1152 67.01 -0.80 -20.37
CA PRO A 1152 68.28 -1.47 -20.06
C PRO A 1152 68.20 -3.02 -20.05
N LEU A 1153 67.06 -3.61 -20.38
CA LEU A 1153 66.92 -5.03 -20.71
C LEU A 1153 67.43 -5.38 -22.11
N ILE A 1154 67.28 -4.48 -23.10
CA ILE A 1154 67.75 -4.72 -24.46
C ILE A 1154 69.16 -4.13 -24.60
N VAL A 1155 70.13 -4.78 -23.98
CA VAL A 1155 71.55 -4.53 -24.22
C VAL A 1155 72.26 -5.88 -24.37
N ASP A 1156 73.24 -5.96 -25.27
CA ASP A 1156 73.94 -7.21 -25.57
C ASP A 1156 74.55 -7.85 -24.31
N ALA A 1157 74.63 -9.18 -24.30
CA ALA A 1157 74.97 -10.02 -23.15
C ALA A 1157 76.44 -9.94 -22.66
N GLY A 1158 77.12 -8.81 -22.92
CA GLY A 1158 78.48 -8.49 -22.48
C GLY A 1158 78.62 -7.14 -21.76
N VAL A 1159 77.52 -6.46 -21.41
CA VAL A 1159 77.54 -5.17 -20.70
C VAL A 1159 77.60 -5.37 -19.18
N SER A 1160 78.49 -4.62 -18.49
CA SER A 1160 78.76 -4.79 -17.05
C SER A 1160 77.72 -4.13 -16.15
N VAL A 1161 77.65 -4.56 -14.88
CA VAL A 1161 76.74 -4.03 -13.86
C VAL A 1161 76.98 -2.53 -13.58
N GLU A 1162 78.21 -2.06 -13.76
CA GLU A 1162 78.60 -0.64 -13.61
C GLU A 1162 78.06 0.19 -14.77
N GLN A 1163 78.16 -0.31 -16.00
CA GLN A 1163 77.56 0.32 -17.18
C GLN A 1163 76.04 0.36 -17.07
N TRP A 1164 75.44 -0.71 -16.54
CA TRP A 1164 74.00 -0.83 -16.25
C TRP A 1164 73.52 0.27 -15.29
N LYS A 1165 74.26 0.52 -14.20
CA LYS A 1165 73.94 1.60 -13.24
C LYS A 1165 73.96 2.99 -13.90
N ALA A 1166 74.93 3.26 -14.78
CA ALA A 1166 75.02 4.53 -15.50
C ALA A 1166 73.82 4.76 -16.44
N ILE A 1167 73.35 3.72 -17.14
CA ILE A 1167 72.19 3.79 -18.05
C ILE A 1167 70.87 3.99 -17.26
N SER A 1168 70.72 3.31 -16.12
CA SER A 1168 69.51 3.46 -15.28
C SER A 1168 69.34 4.89 -14.72
N ALA A 1169 70.45 5.58 -14.43
CA ALA A 1169 70.43 6.95 -13.91
C ALA A 1169 69.93 7.96 -14.96
N THR A 1170 70.45 7.90 -16.20
CA THR A 1170 70.02 8.81 -17.28
C THR A 1170 68.58 8.57 -17.75
N TRP A 1171 68.09 7.33 -17.67
CA TRP A 1171 66.69 7.01 -18.00
C TRP A 1171 65.70 7.52 -16.94
N ALA A 1172 66.13 7.61 -15.67
CA ALA A 1172 65.33 8.14 -14.57
C ALA A 1172 65.13 9.66 -14.66
N ASP A 1173 66.17 10.43 -14.96
CA ASP A 1173 66.06 11.89 -15.12
C ASP A 1173 65.20 12.30 -16.33
N SER A 1174 65.35 11.58 -17.46
CA SER A 1174 64.66 11.88 -18.71
C SER A 1174 63.12 11.84 -18.59
N ASN A 1175 62.59 10.99 -17.70
CA ASN A 1175 61.15 10.82 -17.50
C ASN A 1175 60.51 11.79 -16.47
N GLN A 1176 61.29 12.61 -15.75
CA GLN A 1176 60.73 13.52 -14.73
C GLN A 1176 59.87 14.66 -15.31
N SER A 1177 60.05 14.99 -16.60
CA SER A 1177 59.39 16.10 -17.28
C SER A 1177 57.85 16.03 -17.30
N LEU A 1178 57.28 14.83 -17.20
CA LEU A 1178 55.81 14.60 -17.25
C LEU A 1178 55.10 14.66 -15.89
N VAL A 1179 55.83 14.72 -14.77
CA VAL A 1179 55.26 14.65 -13.40
C VAL A 1179 55.42 15.98 -12.62
N GLY A 1180 56.32 16.86 -13.06
CA GLY A 1180 56.75 18.05 -12.30
C GLY A 1180 55.69 19.10 -11.96
N THR A 1181 54.49 19.05 -12.54
CA THR A 1181 53.41 20.04 -12.29
C THR A 1181 52.71 19.86 -10.94
N PHE A 1182 52.67 18.64 -10.39
CA PHE A 1182 51.93 18.38 -9.13
C PHE A 1182 52.76 18.75 -7.89
N ALA A 1183 54.04 18.33 -7.85
CA ALA A 1183 54.92 18.53 -6.69
C ALA A 1183 55.10 20.02 -6.31
N ARG A 1184 55.19 20.92 -7.30
CA ARG A 1184 55.38 22.37 -7.06
C ARG A 1184 54.22 23.04 -6.30
N LYS A 1185 52.98 22.53 -6.41
CA LYS A 1185 51.83 23.09 -5.69
C LYS A 1185 51.78 22.67 -4.22
N VAL A 1186 52.17 21.44 -3.91
CA VAL A 1186 52.21 20.94 -2.53
C VAL A 1186 53.32 21.62 -1.74
N PHE A 1187 54.52 21.77 -2.33
CA PHE A 1187 55.66 22.35 -1.62
C PHE A 1187 55.45 23.83 -1.25
N HIS A 1188 54.82 24.63 -2.12
CA HIS A 1188 54.57 26.05 -1.86
C HIS A 1188 53.55 26.29 -0.73
N ALA A 1189 52.59 25.38 -0.53
CA ALA A 1189 51.57 25.53 0.51
C ALA A 1189 52.09 25.29 1.94
N VAL A 1190 53.26 24.67 2.09
CA VAL A 1190 53.83 24.28 3.39
C VAL A 1190 54.87 25.29 3.92
N THR A 1191 55.44 26.14 3.05
CA THR A 1191 56.62 26.97 3.39
C THR A 1191 56.35 28.45 3.68
N THR A 1192 55.10 28.93 3.62
CA THR A 1192 54.76 30.36 3.80
C THR A 1192 53.69 30.60 4.87
N GLY A 1193 54.10 30.60 6.14
CA GLY A 1193 53.25 30.97 7.29
C GLY A 1193 53.85 32.12 8.12
N TRP A 1194 53.13 33.25 8.15
CA TRP A 1194 53.33 34.46 8.98
C TRP A 1194 51.90 34.98 9.32
N SER A 1195 51.57 35.56 10.48
CA SER A 1195 52.34 35.85 11.71
C SER A 1195 51.42 36.00 12.95
N GLU A 1196 52.02 35.96 14.15
CA GLU A 1196 51.49 36.26 15.50
C GLU A 1196 51.06 37.74 15.76
N PRO A 1197 50.62 38.15 16.99
CA PRO A 1197 50.24 37.40 18.23
C PRO A 1197 48.74 37.63 18.57
N THR A 1198 48.12 37.68 19.79
CA THR A 1198 48.41 37.78 21.26
C THR A 1198 47.22 37.15 22.06
N THR A 1199 47.09 37.01 23.40
CA THR A 1199 47.93 36.75 24.61
C THR A 1199 47.04 36.36 25.82
N TRP A 1200 47.49 35.42 26.67
CA TRP A 1200 47.23 35.23 28.14
C TRP A 1200 45.86 35.53 28.81
N VAL A 1201 45.33 34.57 29.59
CA VAL A 1201 45.29 34.53 31.08
C VAL A 1201 44.75 33.17 31.57
N ASP A 1202 45.07 32.77 32.80
CA ASP A 1202 44.86 31.45 33.42
C ASP A 1202 43.85 31.51 34.62
N VAL A 1203 43.72 30.41 35.39
CA VAL A 1203 43.02 30.22 36.70
C VAL A 1203 41.55 29.77 36.68
N GLY A 1204 41.26 28.66 37.38
CA GLY A 1204 39.92 28.37 37.92
C GLY A 1204 39.57 26.89 38.15
N VAL A 1205 39.62 26.40 39.39
CA VAL A 1205 39.11 25.06 39.80
C VAL A 1205 38.28 25.20 41.08
N ILE A 1206 37.05 24.62 41.10
CA ILE A 1206 36.35 23.95 42.23
C ILE A 1206 34.82 23.82 41.89
N PRO A 1207 34.13 22.72 42.26
CA PRO A 1207 32.73 22.45 41.87
C PRO A 1207 31.68 22.79 42.96
N VAL A 1208 30.40 22.85 42.57
CA VAL A 1208 29.22 22.91 43.48
C VAL A 1208 28.09 22.00 42.96
N THR A 1209 27.23 21.53 43.87
CA THR A 1209 26.16 20.54 43.71
C THR A 1209 24.75 21.14 43.58
N ASP A 1210 23.74 20.24 43.53
CA ASP A 1210 22.30 20.44 43.80
C ASP A 1210 21.43 21.16 42.76
N GLY A 1211 20.10 21.00 42.91
CA GLY A 1211 19.18 22.10 42.59
C GLY A 1211 17.95 21.84 41.69
N SER A 1212 17.27 20.70 41.80
CA SER A 1212 15.81 20.56 41.54
C SER A 1212 15.05 21.59 40.64
N SER A 1213 14.74 21.15 39.40
CA SER A 1213 13.43 21.29 38.73
C SER A 1213 12.92 22.63 38.12
N ILE A 1214 11.91 22.46 37.24
CA ILE A 1214 10.88 23.43 36.76
C ILE A 1214 11.18 24.29 35.49
N TYR A 1215 10.62 23.78 34.37
CA TYR A 1215 9.92 24.45 33.24
C TYR A 1215 10.57 25.50 32.31
N SER A 1216 10.60 25.14 31.02
CA SER A 1216 10.50 26.00 29.80
C SER A 1216 11.69 26.94 29.50
N ILE A 1217 11.97 27.41 28.27
CA ILE A 1217 11.18 27.57 27.03
C ILE A 1217 11.94 26.99 25.80
N TYR A 1218 11.27 26.87 24.64
CA TYR A 1218 11.82 26.50 23.32
C TYR A 1218 12.87 27.50 22.78
N ASP A 1219 13.96 26.99 22.17
CA ASP A 1219 14.26 27.19 20.73
C ASP A 1219 15.64 26.58 20.34
N ALA A 1220 15.64 25.62 19.40
CA ALA A 1220 16.77 25.16 18.55
C ALA A 1220 16.36 23.97 17.65
#